data_AF-A0AAD8XR60-F1
#
_entry.id   AF-A0AAD8XR60-F1
#
_cell.length_a   1.000
_cell.length_b   1.000
_cell.length_c   1.000
_cell.angle_alpha   90.00
_cell.angle_beta   90.00
_cell.angle_gamma   90.00
#
_symmetry.space_group_name_H-M   'P 1'
#
loop_
_entity.id
_entity.type
_entity.pdbx_description
1 polymer ?
#
loop_
_entity_poly.entity_id
_entity_poly.type
_entity_poly.pdbx_seq_one_letter_code
_entity_poly.pdbx_strand_id
1 'polypeptide(L)'
;MPSDNYNFAEVFQSLFVSKQKPAPQTIVDTMKAIIQSYPPLGQYTQVSNVGLPVTAVLEIPASRAGESWEVAVWHSSDGTDWRETALARIADENAPTTLQAVPDDTRRLFYSAPISFTKSFQFTLKFRHSSDEPWRWTRDELGVGDGTVVLNSRPILETVSESIGDVVSDLNPAWKVKSMMSQCPGTRLWSLEATIDAVEGDESKFADISLGVPWGGFLRWFALIRIWTPWLAPRHGKDSFHLDKDGVLCSFLNSEGKHLVFLAVSGGNHVLPVFRHGESGQLSVHARNDSTKPEPATILVGTGDNFESANACVMYQARQYILQEKKASDELIAEMKAIEEGVKPEWMENWYDGLGYCTWNALGQRLTDEKVFDAVDKLAENDIKVSSLIIDDNWQTIDYRGHGQFQHGWCEFEAEPKAFPQGLKATVAHIRQKHPHIQHIAVWHALLAGYWAGISPDGKIAQEYKTIEVIREDAERRNLPLGGKMTVVDKDDVDRFYNDFYKFLVDCGIDGVKTDAQFMTDTWVSASARRELIDAYLDAWTISSLRHFSIKAISCMSQTPQIMFYNQMPRHRPAILCRNSDDFFPEIPASHPWHVWTNAHNSLFTQHLNILPDWDMFQTVHNYSGFHAAARCVSGGPIYITDVPGQYDLDLIKQMTGPTIRGKTVIFRPSVVGKTIDPYTGYDDDGLLKIGSYHGAAVTGTPILGVFNISARALTEIIPLAAAFSGVLHSMRYVVRAHSSGKVSKPVSSASVASSLTVSLDVRGYDIFTAYPLSGFDSETKGKVWTSNLGLVGKMTGAAAILNSDFMLRHDGKVELKTRLKALGVFGLYISKLPELTIEDDFLVTIQNSVIPVHTVSLSKDHDCVLEIDIEKAWQEMGLHPGWGNEVEMTVVFAIDHEEAQEV
;
A
#
# COMPACT_ATOMS: atom_id res chain seq x y z
N MET A 1 12.45 16.46 -35.13
CA MET A 1 12.96 15.08 -35.06
C MET A 1 13.22 14.78 -33.59
N PRO A 2 12.68 13.71 -32.99
CA PRO A 2 13.14 13.28 -31.67
C PRO A 2 14.57 12.76 -31.84
N SER A 3 15.50 13.18 -31.00
CA SER A 3 16.87 12.65 -31.03
C SER A 3 16.85 11.17 -30.62
N ASP A 4 17.28 10.29 -31.53
CA ASP A 4 17.41 8.83 -31.39
C ASP A 4 18.35 8.36 -30.24
N ASN A 5 18.72 9.23 -29.29
CA ASN A 5 19.62 8.94 -28.17
C ASN A 5 19.02 9.21 -26.78
N TYR A 6 17.73 9.57 -26.66
CA TYR A 6 17.11 9.76 -25.34
C TYR A 6 16.58 8.43 -24.78
N ASN A 7 17.43 7.72 -24.04
CA ASN A 7 17.04 6.52 -23.31
C ASN A 7 16.36 6.90 -21.98
N PHE A 8 15.03 7.03 -21.99
CA PHE A 8 14.26 7.36 -20.79
C PHE A 8 14.48 6.36 -19.65
N ALA A 9 14.77 5.08 -19.94
CA ALA A 9 15.01 4.08 -18.91
C ALA A 9 16.29 4.39 -18.09
N GLU A 10 17.36 4.85 -18.75
CA GLU A 10 18.60 5.27 -18.07
C GLU A 10 18.40 6.54 -17.23
N VAL A 11 17.61 7.49 -17.74
CA VAL A 11 17.26 8.72 -17.00
C VAL A 11 16.37 8.38 -15.79
N PHE A 12 15.40 7.49 -15.96
CA PHE A 12 14.52 7.03 -14.89
C PHE A 12 15.33 6.38 -13.76
N GLN A 13 16.20 5.44 -14.12
CA GLN A 13 17.03 4.73 -13.17
C GLN A 13 18.05 5.63 -12.46
N SER A 14 18.60 6.63 -13.15
CA SER A 14 19.62 7.53 -12.56
C SER A 14 19.03 8.63 -11.68
N LEU A 15 17.82 9.11 -11.97
CA LEU A 15 17.22 10.25 -11.26
C LEU A 15 16.16 9.85 -10.23
N PHE A 16 15.42 8.76 -10.46
CA PHE A 16 14.23 8.46 -9.67
C PHE A 16 14.42 7.23 -8.77
N VAL A 17 15.12 6.21 -9.27
CA VAL A 17 15.39 4.98 -8.51
C VAL A 17 16.65 5.17 -7.67
N SER A 18 16.61 4.80 -6.39
CA SER A 18 17.84 4.72 -5.58
C SER A 18 18.82 3.70 -6.21
N LYS A 19 20.13 3.97 -6.10
CA LYS A 19 21.15 3.12 -6.73
C LYS A 19 21.20 1.72 -6.10
N GLN A 20 20.55 0.76 -6.76
CA GLN A 20 20.57 -0.64 -6.38
C GLN A 20 21.99 -1.21 -6.37
N LYS A 21 22.34 -1.95 -5.31
CA LYS A 21 23.59 -2.73 -5.30
C LYS A 21 23.57 -3.76 -6.43
N PRO A 22 24.67 -3.90 -7.19
CA PRO A 22 24.77 -4.96 -8.18
C PRO A 22 24.72 -6.33 -7.50
N ALA A 23 24.23 -7.33 -8.22
CA ALA A 23 24.27 -8.70 -7.73
C ALA A 23 25.72 -9.11 -7.40
N PRO A 24 25.96 -9.79 -6.27
CA PRO A 24 27.29 -10.31 -5.95
C PRO A 24 27.76 -11.30 -7.02
N GLN A 25 29.07 -11.46 -7.17
CA GLN A 25 29.63 -12.47 -8.06
C GLN A 25 29.08 -13.85 -7.69
N THR A 26 28.64 -14.61 -8.69
CA THR A 26 28.10 -15.95 -8.50
C THR A 26 29.15 -16.82 -7.81
N ILE A 27 28.85 -17.31 -6.61
CA ILE A 27 29.71 -18.25 -5.90
C ILE A 27 29.89 -19.48 -6.78
N VAL A 28 31.14 -19.85 -7.06
CA VAL A 28 31.50 -20.99 -7.91
C VAL A 28 30.81 -22.25 -7.38
N ASP A 29 30.16 -22.99 -8.29
CA ASP A 29 29.16 -24.06 -8.07
C ASP A 29 29.55 -25.18 -7.07
N THR A 30 30.83 -25.27 -6.67
CA THR A 30 31.33 -26.31 -5.77
C THR A 30 31.02 -26.08 -4.27
N MET A 31 30.59 -24.88 -3.83
CA MET A 31 30.28 -24.60 -2.41
C MET A 31 29.15 -23.59 -2.16
N LYS A 32 27.92 -23.88 -2.59
CA LYS A 32 26.72 -23.08 -2.27
C LYS A 32 26.23 -23.32 -0.84
N ALA A 33 26.81 -22.66 0.16
CA ALA A 33 26.26 -22.60 1.52
C ALA A 33 25.85 -21.15 1.83
N ILE A 34 24.56 -20.93 2.09
CA ILE A 34 24.00 -19.60 2.36
C ILE A 34 23.46 -19.60 3.78
N ILE A 35 23.84 -18.61 4.57
CA ILE A 35 23.35 -18.44 5.94
C ILE A 35 22.60 -17.12 6.09
N GLN A 36 21.44 -17.18 6.71
CA GLN A 36 20.57 -16.03 7.02
C GLN A 36 20.06 -16.16 8.46
N SER A 37 19.51 -15.10 9.04
CA SER A 37 19.00 -15.15 10.41
C SER A 37 17.79 -14.27 10.68
N TYR A 38 17.15 -14.56 11.80
CA TYR A 38 16.36 -13.62 12.57
C TYR A 38 17.05 -13.35 13.93
N PRO A 39 17.29 -12.08 14.30
CA PRO A 39 17.10 -10.87 13.51
C PRO A 39 17.86 -10.86 12.17
N PRO A 40 17.37 -10.12 11.16
CA PRO A 40 18.03 -10.00 9.86
C PRO A 40 19.37 -9.28 9.95
N LEU A 41 20.35 -9.77 9.20
CA LEU A 41 21.64 -9.10 8.99
C LEU A 41 21.45 -7.83 8.14
N GLY A 42 22.28 -6.81 8.35
CA GLY A 42 22.23 -5.54 7.63
C GLY A 42 21.05 -4.62 7.99
N GLN A 43 20.09 -5.12 8.75
CA GLN A 43 18.86 -4.44 9.15
C GLN A 43 18.84 -4.10 10.65
N TYR A 44 17.84 -3.32 11.03
CA TYR A 44 17.53 -2.98 12.42
C TYR A 44 16.41 -3.88 12.94
N THR A 45 16.48 -4.27 14.22
CA THR A 45 15.37 -4.96 14.89
C THR A 45 15.16 -4.42 16.29
N GLN A 46 13.91 -4.04 16.57
CA GLN A 46 13.50 -3.59 17.89
C GLN A 46 12.88 -4.74 18.68
N VAL A 47 13.22 -4.85 19.95
CA VAL A 47 12.60 -5.83 20.85
C VAL A 47 12.25 -5.21 22.20
N SER A 48 11.28 -5.81 22.89
CA SER A 48 10.80 -5.36 24.20
C SER A 48 11.35 -6.17 25.39
N ASN A 49 11.89 -7.36 25.14
CA ASN A 49 12.34 -8.29 26.19
C ASN A 49 13.86 -8.43 26.24
N VAL A 50 14.37 -8.58 27.47
CA VAL A 50 15.80 -8.85 27.74
C VAL A 50 16.10 -10.29 27.33
N GLY A 51 16.81 -10.46 26.22
CA GLY A 51 17.16 -11.77 25.68
C GLY A 51 16.35 -12.12 24.43
N LEU A 52 17.03 -12.18 23.29
CA LEU A 52 16.43 -12.55 22.01
C LEU A 52 17.18 -13.76 21.45
N PRO A 53 16.49 -14.86 21.09
CA PRO A 53 17.13 -15.94 20.35
C PRO A 53 17.52 -15.46 18.96
N VAL A 54 18.82 -15.49 18.66
CA VAL A 54 19.32 -15.37 17.28
C VAL A 54 19.13 -16.72 16.63
N THR A 55 18.23 -16.80 15.65
CA THR A 55 17.93 -18.02 14.91
C THR A 55 18.51 -17.90 13.51
N ALA A 56 19.40 -18.82 13.13
CA ALA A 56 19.99 -18.87 11.81
C ALA A 56 19.41 -20.03 10.99
N VAL A 57 19.24 -19.81 9.69
CA VAL A 57 18.97 -20.85 8.69
C VAL A 57 20.20 -20.98 7.79
N LEU A 58 20.69 -22.20 7.67
CA LEU A 58 21.78 -22.57 6.77
C LEU A 58 21.20 -23.40 5.62
N GLU A 59 21.24 -22.85 4.41
CA GLU A 59 20.84 -23.50 3.17
C GLU A 59 22.06 -24.12 2.50
N ILE A 60 22.02 -25.43 2.28
CA ILE A 60 23.12 -26.23 1.73
C ILE A 60 22.62 -27.24 0.69
N PRO A 61 23.49 -27.74 -0.21
CA PRO A 61 23.10 -28.79 -1.12
C PRO A 61 22.74 -30.07 -0.36
N ALA A 62 21.69 -30.77 -0.78
CA ALA A 62 21.17 -31.96 -0.11
C ALA A 62 22.22 -33.07 0.02
N SER A 63 23.17 -33.16 -0.92
CA SER A 63 24.31 -34.07 -0.87
C SER A 63 25.22 -33.88 0.35
N ARG A 64 25.22 -32.67 0.95
CA ARG A 64 26.09 -32.28 2.07
C ARG A 64 25.35 -32.15 3.40
N ALA A 65 24.08 -32.51 3.45
CA ALA A 65 23.25 -32.41 4.65
C ALA A 65 23.70 -33.33 5.80
N GLY A 66 24.48 -34.38 5.49
CA GLY A 66 25.06 -35.29 6.47
C GLY A 66 26.35 -34.80 7.12
N GLU A 67 26.90 -33.66 6.70
CA GLU A 67 28.13 -33.10 7.27
C GLU A 67 27.87 -32.40 8.63
N SER A 68 28.90 -32.31 9.47
CA SER A 68 28.83 -31.72 10.82
C SER A 68 28.94 -30.20 10.77
N TRP A 69 27.94 -29.54 10.20
CA TRP A 69 27.90 -28.08 10.09
C TRP A 69 27.80 -27.40 11.46
N GLU A 70 28.67 -26.42 11.68
CA GLU A 70 28.69 -25.58 12.87
C GLU A 70 28.43 -24.12 12.48
N VAL A 71 27.63 -23.44 13.30
CA VAL A 71 27.27 -22.03 13.14
C VAL A 71 27.51 -21.29 14.45
N ALA A 72 28.14 -20.13 14.37
CA ALA A 72 28.37 -19.27 15.51
C ALA A 72 27.97 -17.82 15.20
N VAL A 73 27.44 -17.13 16.21
CA VAL A 73 27.22 -15.70 16.19
C VAL A 73 28.41 -14.99 16.82
N TRP A 74 28.95 -14.03 16.09
CA TRP A 74 29.95 -13.10 16.58
C TRP A 74 29.22 -11.81 16.91
N HIS A 75 29.21 -11.39 18.17
CA HIS A 75 28.40 -10.26 18.61
C HIS A 75 29.13 -9.35 19.59
N SER A 76 28.81 -8.06 19.56
CA SER A 76 29.19 -7.06 20.57
C SER A 76 27.91 -6.55 21.22
N SER A 77 27.76 -6.84 22.51
CA SER A 77 26.63 -6.35 23.31
C SER A 77 27.04 -5.08 24.05
N ASP A 78 26.21 -4.04 24.00
CA ASP A 78 26.36 -2.80 24.77
C ASP A 78 27.73 -2.09 24.56
N GLY A 79 28.33 -2.23 23.37
CA GLY A 79 29.62 -1.63 23.02
C GLY A 79 30.84 -2.31 23.65
N THR A 80 30.67 -3.53 24.17
CA THR A 80 31.77 -4.35 24.71
C THR A 80 32.57 -5.06 23.60
N ASP A 81 33.71 -5.66 23.95
CA ASP A 81 34.48 -6.47 23.01
C ASP A 81 33.61 -7.57 22.38
N TRP A 82 33.87 -7.83 21.10
CA TRP A 82 33.15 -8.87 20.36
C TRP A 82 33.44 -10.26 20.94
N ARG A 83 32.39 -11.08 21.04
CA ARG A 83 32.42 -12.43 21.59
C ARG A 83 31.76 -13.42 20.63
N GLU A 84 32.20 -14.66 20.73
CA GLU A 84 31.63 -15.78 19.99
C GLU A 84 30.63 -16.53 20.87
N THR A 85 29.46 -16.81 20.31
CA THR A 85 28.49 -17.73 20.88
C THR A 85 28.13 -18.77 19.82
N ALA A 86 28.37 -20.05 20.11
CA ALA A 86 27.97 -21.14 19.23
C ALA A 86 26.44 -21.31 19.24
N LEU A 87 25.83 -21.49 18.06
CA LEU A 87 24.40 -21.73 17.93
C LEU A 87 24.11 -23.24 18.00
N ALA A 88 23.11 -23.64 18.78
CA ALA A 88 22.71 -25.04 18.89
C ALA A 88 21.73 -25.41 17.76
N ARG A 89 21.87 -26.61 17.19
CA ARG A 89 20.95 -27.10 16.16
C ARG A 89 19.54 -27.29 16.75
N ILE A 90 18.53 -26.78 16.07
CA ILE A 90 17.12 -26.94 16.44
C ILE A 90 16.62 -28.28 15.88
N ALA A 91 15.88 -29.03 16.69
CA ALA A 91 15.17 -30.22 16.22
C ALA A 91 14.10 -29.82 15.18
N ASP A 92 13.93 -30.61 14.13
CA ASP A 92 13.05 -30.27 12.99
C ASP A 92 11.60 -29.98 13.41
N GLU A 93 11.11 -30.59 14.50
CA GLU A 93 9.77 -30.36 15.07
C GLU A 93 9.56 -28.96 15.68
N ASN A 94 10.65 -28.31 16.08
CA ASN A 94 10.66 -26.97 16.72
C ASN A 94 11.27 -25.90 15.80
N ALA A 95 11.62 -26.27 14.57
CA ALA A 95 12.17 -25.36 13.58
C ALA A 95 11.12 -24.33 13.11
N PRO A 96 11.56 -23.16 12.62
CA PRO A 96 10.70 -22.24 11.89
C PRO A 96 9.91 -22.94 10.78
N THR A 97 8.63 -22.59 10.64
CA THR A 97 7.74 -23.22 9.67
C THR A 97 8.12 -22.80 8.25
N THR A 98 8.28 -23.76 7.34
CA THR A 98 8.45 -23.51 5.90
C THR A 98 7.17 -23.93 5.18
N LEU A 99 6.46 -22.97 4.58
CA LEU A 99 5.22 -23.21 3.83
C LEU A 99 5.44 -23.29 2.31
N GLN A 100 6.59 -22.82 1.84
CA GLN A 100 6.95 -22.84 0.42
C GLN A 100 7.58 -24.19 0.03
N ALA A 101 7.55 -24.52 -1.26
CA ALA A 101 8.28 -25.67 -1.76
C ALA A 101 9.80 -25.40 -1.66
N VAL A 102 10.54 -26.34 -1.06
CA VAL A 102 12.00 -26.29 -1.04
C VAL A 102 12.50 -27.19 -2.16
N PRO A 103 13.41 -26.73 -3.03
CA PRO A 103 14.02 -27.56 -4.06
C PRO A 103 14.63 -28.86 -3.49
N ASP A 104 14.47 -29.98 -4.18
CA ASP A 104 14.93 -31.30 -3.71
C ASP A 104 16.45 -31.38 -3.51
N ASP A 105 17.19 -30.52 -4.20
CA ASP A 105 18.64 -30.40 -4.12
C ASP A 105 19.11 -29.52 -2.96
N THR A 106 18.20 -28.92 -2.19
CA THR A 106 18.50 -27.96 -1.11
C THR A 106 17.96 -28.46 0.23
N ARG A 107 18.77 -28.31 1.28
CA ARG A 107 18.38 -28.63 2.67
C ARG A 107 18.62 -27.44 3.58
N ARG A 108 17.68 -27.24 4.52
CA ARG A 108 17.72 -26.18 5.53
C ARG A 108 18.05 -26.76 6.88
N LEU A 109 19.09 -26.25 7.51
CA LEU A 109 19.45 -26.55 8.88
C LEU A 109 19.23 -25.31 9.74
N PHE A 110 18.54 -25.46 10.87
CA PHE A 110 18.24 -24.35 11.77
C PHE A 110 19.08 -24.42 13.04
N TYR A 111 19.57 -23.26 13.46
CA TYR A 111 20.38 -23.10 14.65
C TYR A 111 19.88 -21.93 15.47
N SER A 112 19.92 -22.00 16.81
CA SER A 112 19.52 -20.88 17.66
C SER A 112 20.33 -20.84 18.95
N ALA A 113 20.54 -19.61 19.46
CA ALA A 113 21.04 -19.37 20.81
C ALA A 113 20.42 -18.08 21.37
N PRO A 114 20.05 -18.07 22.66
CA PRO A 114 19.63 -16.85 23.33
C PRO A 114 20.84 -15.93 23.54
N ILE A 115 20.71 -14.67 23.11
CA ILE A 115 21.72 -13.64 23.35
C ILE A 115 21.16 -12.64 24.36
N SER A 116 21.85 -12.49 25.50
CA SER A 116 21.50 -11.52 26.53
C SER A 116 22.23 -10.19 26.30
N PHE A 117 21.51 -9.08 26.48
CA PHE A 117 22.00 -7.71 26.32
C PHE A 117 21.11 -6.76 27.12
N THR A 118 21.62 -5.55 27.43
CA THR A 118 20.89 -4.59 28.28
C THR A 118 20.37 -3.37 27.53
N LYS A 119 21.02 -2.95 26.45
CA LYS A 119 20.61 -1.82 25.62
C LYS A 119 20.54 -2.20 24.15
N SER A 120 21.63 -2.73 23.60
CA SER A 120 21.70 -3.11 22.18
C SER A 120 22.80 -4.12 21.95
N PHE A 121 22.75 -4.81 20.81
CA PHE A 121 23.89 -5.57 20.35
C PHE A 121 23.99 -5.54 18.82
N GLN A 122 25.22 -5.59 18.34
CA GLN A 122 25.56 -5.77 16.93
C GLN A 122 26.08 -7.19 16.73
N PHE A 123 25.75 -7.81 15.60
CA PHE A 123 26.20 -9.17 15.34
C PHE A 123 26.41 -9.46 13.85
N THR A 124 27.24 -10.47 13.62
CA THR A 124 27.45 -11.11 12.33
C THR A 124 27.55 -12.63 12.53
N LEU A 125 27.45 -13.39 11.45
CA LEU A 125 27.42 -14.85 11.49
C LEU A 125 28.61 -15.46 10.78
N LYS A 126 29.04 -16.61 11.29
CA LYS A 126 30.06 -17.45 10.66
C LYS A 126 29.69 -18.92 10.72
N PHE A 127 30.16 -19.68 9.74
CA PHE A 127 29.86 -21.10 9.60
C PHE A 127 31.06 -21.90 9.09
N ARG A 128 31.06 -23.22 9.35
CA ARG A 128 32.05 -24.19 8.84
C ARG A 128 31.46 -25.59 8.74
N HIS A 129 32.04 -26.44 7.90
CA HIS A 129 31.52 -27.79 7.61
C HIS A 129 32.22 -28.93 8.38
N SER A 130 33.17 -28.59 9.25
CA SER A 130 33.79 -29.48 10.23
C SER A 130 34.61 -28.65 11.23
N SER A 131 35.04 -29.25 12.34
CA SER A 131 35.90 -28.60 13.34
C SER A 131 37.28 -28.21 12.82
N ASP A 132 37.74 -28.88 11.76
CA ASP A 132 39.11 -28.81 11.25
C ASP A 132 39.24 -27.78 10.11
N GLU A 133 38.12 -27.25 9.62
CA GLU A 133 38.05 -26.25 8.57
C GLU A 133 37.98 -24.82 9.15
N PRO A 134 38.52 -23.81 8.42
CA PRO A 134 38.45 -22.42 8.85
C PRO A 134 37.01 -21.90 8.81
N TRP A 135 36.70 -21.01 9.77
CA TRP A 135 35.44 -20.27 9.78
C TRP A 135 35.31 -19.38 8.55
N ARG A 136 34.12 -19.38 7.96
CA ARG A 136 33.73 -18.45 6.88
C ARG A 136 32.75 -17.43 7.40
N TRP A 137 32.91 -16.19 6.96
CA TRP A 137 32.09 -15.07 7.41
C TRP A 137 31.00 -14.74 6.40
N THR A 138 29.79 -14.56 6.90
CA THR A 138 28.61 -14.22 6.06
C THR A 138 28.81 -12.89 5.35
N ARG A 139 29.47 -11.93 6.00
CA ARG A 139 29.80 -10.62 5.41
C ARG A 139 30.67 -10.75 4.16
N ASP A 140 31.62 -11.67 4.18
CA ASP A 140 32.59 -11.83 3.09
C ASP A 140 31.97 -12.63 1.92
N GLU A 141 31.11 -13.60 2.23
CA GLU A 141 30.43 -14.47 1.23
C GLU A 141 29.21 -13.79 0.59
N LEU A 142 28.39 -13.08 1.36
CA LEU A 142 27.12 -12.50 0.90
C LEU A 142 27.15 -10.97 0.76
N GLY A 143 28.20 -10.30 1.25
CA GLY A 143 28.29 -8.83 1.24
C GLY A 143 27.26 -8.13 2.14
N VAL A 144 26.66 -8.84 3.08
CA VAL A 144 25.64 -8.30 4.00
C VAL A 144 26.32 -7.70 5.23
N GLY A 145 25.86 -6.53 5.65
CA GLY A 145 26.39 -5.84 6.84
C GLY A 145 25.96 -6.48 8.15
N ASP A 146 26.43 -5.93 9.27
CA ASP A 146 26.09 -6.42 10.60
C ASP A 146 24.62 -6.12 10.94
N GLY A 147 23.97 -7.06 11.63
CA GLY A 147 22.63 -6.86 12.20
C GLY A 147 22.71 -6.02 13.47
N THR A 148 21.73 -5.15 13.69
CA THR A 148 21.65 -4.34 14.91
C THR A 148 20.32 -4.57 15.62
N VAL A 149 20.39 -4.94 16.89
CA VAL A 149 19.22 -5.16 17.74
C VAL A 149 19.23 -4.17 18.88
N VAL A 150 18.09 -3.54 19.15
CA VAL A 150 17.94 -2.57 20.23
C VAL A 150 16.78 -2.94 21.12
N LEU A 151 17.02 -2.84 22.43
CA LEU A 151 16.03 -3.07 23.46
C LEU A 151 15.25 -1.79 23.76
N ASN A 152 13.96 -1.79 23.43
CA ASN A 152 13.02 -0.78 23.89
C ASN A 152 12.36 -1.25 25.20
N SER A 153 13.06 -1.07 26.32
CA SER A 153 12.65 -1.60 27.65
C SER A 153 11.76 -0.68 28.49
N ARG A 154 11.78 0.63 28.26
CA ARG A 154 11.10 1.62 29.12
C ARG A 154 10.21 2.50 28.26
N PRO A 155 8.96 2.81 28.65
CA PRO A 155 8.07 3.65 27.86
C PRO A 155 8.68 5.02 27.57
N ILE A 156 8.39 5.58 26.38
CA ILE A 156 8.96 6.86 25.98
C ILE A 156 8.61 8.03 26.92
N LEU A 157 7.46 7.94 27.59
CA LEU A 157 7.02 8.94 28.56
C LEU A 157 7.90 8.99 29.81
N GLU A 158 8.66 7.94 30.11
CA GLU A 158 9.58 7.90 31.24
C GLU A 158 11.01 8.28 30.86
N THR A 159 11.40 8.06 29.60
CA THR A 159 12.80 8.21 29.16
C THR A 159 13.11 9.49 28.42
N VAL A 160 12.12 10.08 27.72
CA VAL A 160 12.34 11.27 26.89
C VAL A 160 11.94 12.53 27.66
N SER A 161 12.75 13.59 27.53
CA SER A 161 12.49 14.89 28.17
C SER A 161 11.17 15.52 27.71
N GLU A 162 10.58 16.38 28.55
CA GLU A 162 9.46 17.24 28.15
C GLU A 162 9.92 18.40 27.27
N SER A 163 11.18 18.80 27.42
CA SER A 163 11.81 19.82 26.60
C SER A 163 12.35 19.21 25.31
N ILE A 164 11.90 19.73 24.17
CA ILE A 164 12.41 19.32 22.87
C ILE A 164 13.90 19.68 22.68
N GLY A 165 14.43 20.68 23.40
CA GLY A 165 15.83 21.07 23.30
C GLY A 165 16.81 19.99 23.78
N ASP A 166 16.33 19.06 24.62
CA ASP A 166 17.12 17.89 25.03
C ASP A 166 17.01 16.73 24.02
N VAL A 167 16.02 16.80 23.11
CA VAL A 167 15.73 15.79 22.09
C VAL A 167 16.34 16.17 20.74
N VAL A 168 16.40 17.45 20.42
CA VAL A 168 17.02 18.00 19.22
C VAL A 168 18.18 18.89 19.64
N SER A 169 19.41 18.41 19.44
CA SER A 169 20.61 19.16 19.77
C SER A 169 20.77 20.35 18.83
N ASP A 170 21.31 21.45 19.35
CA ASP A 170 21.52 22.71 18.63
C ASP A 170 20.23 23.29 18.02
N LEU A 171 19.11 23.16 18.74
CA LEU A 171 17.84 23.72 18.33
C LEU A 171 17.94 25.24 18.12
N ASN A 172 17.65 25.68 16.89
CA ASN A 172 17.75 27.08 16.53
C ASN A 172 16.72 27.92 17.30
N PRO A 173 17.14 29.00 18.00
CA PRO A 173 16.24 29.83 18.80
C PRO A 173 15.18 30.60 18.00
N ALA A 174 15.28 30.62 16.66
CA ALA A 174 14.25 31.17 15.79
C ALA A 174 12.90 30.41 15.89
N TRP A 175 12.92 29.13 16.30
CA TRP A 175 11.71 28.32 16.46
C TRP A 175 11.04 28.54 17.80
N LYS A 176 9.78 28.97 17.77
CA LYS A 176 8.91 29.00 18.95
C LYS A 176 8.36 27.61 19.19
N VAL A 177 8.77 26.99 20.29
CA VAL A 177 8.34 25.65 20.68
C VAL A 177 7.12 25.72 21.59
N LYS A 178 6.13 24.89 21.29
CA LYS A 178 4.98 24.62 22.16
C LYS A 178 4.81 23.12 22.38
N SER A 179 4.86 22.69 23.64
CA SER A 179 4.49 21.32 24.03
C SER A 179 2.97 21.15 23.99
N MET A 180 2.50 20.03 23.46
CA MET A 180 1.08 19.75 23.25
C MET A 180 0.70 18.37 23.75
N MET A 181 -0.57 18.22 24.16
CA MET A 181 -1.10 16.91 24.53
C MET A 181 -1.36 16.08 23.28
N SER A 182 -0.75 14.89 23.22
CA SER A 182 -0.99 13.95 22.11
C SER A 182 -2.33 13.24 22.24
N GLN A 183 -2.97 12.98 21.11
CA GLN A 183 -4.15 12.11 21.01
C GLN A 183 -3.77 10.62 20.87
N CYS A 184 -2.49 10.33 20.63
CA CYS A 184 -1.98 8.97 20.51
C CYS A 184 -1.35 8.53 21.85
N PRO A 185 -1.82 7.43 22.48
CA PRO A 185 -1.24 6.94 23.72
C PRO A 185 0.26 6.63 23.59
N GLY A 186 1.03 6.89 24.64
CA GLY A 186 2.46 6.59 24.67
C GLY A 186 3.31 7.45 23.72
N THR A 187 2.88 8.68 23.44
CA THR A 187 3.63 9.61 22.57
C THR A 187 3.73 11.01 23.18
N ARG A 188 4.76 11.76 22.79
CA ARG A 188 4.92 13.20 23.09
C ARG A 188 4.87 13.99 21.80
N LEU A 189 4.36 15.22 21.87
CA LEU A 189 4.08 16.07 20.72
C LEU A 189 4.50 17.52 20.98
N TRP A 190 5.16 18.12 20.00
CA TRP A 190 5.54 19.52 20.00
C TRP A 190 5.14 20.19 18.67
N SER A 191 4.79 21.48 18.74
CA SER A 191 4.65 22.37 17.58
C SER A 191 5.81 23.35 17.57
N LEU A 192 6.45 23.52 16.43
CA LEU A 192 7.53 24.48 16.20
C LEU A 192 7.08 25.46 15.14
N GLU A 193 7.10 26.74 15.47
CA GLU A 193 6.66 27.81 14.57
C GLU A 193 7.77 28.84 14.37
N ALA A 194 8.03 29.20 13.11
CA ALA A 194 8.94 30.29 12.75
C ALA A 194 8.25 31.22 11.75
N THR A 195 8.29 32.53 11.99
CA THR A 195 7.64 33.52 11.12
C THR A 195 8.46 33.76 9.86
N ILE A 196 7.81 33.67 8.70
CA ILE A 196 8.40 33.98 7.40
C ILE A 196 7.83 35.31 6.92
N ASP A 197 8.69 36.20 6.39
CA ASP A 197 8.25 37.52 5.93
C ASP A 197 7.25 37.43 4.77
N ALA A 198 6.48 38.51 4.57
CA ALA A 198 5.50 38.63 3.49
C ALA A 198 6.17 38.69 2.10
N VAL A 199 5.37 38.43 1.06
CA VAL A 199 5.77 38.63 -0.34
C VAL A 199 6.18 40.09 -0.62
N GLU A 200 7.11 40.27 -1.56
CA GLU A 200 7.49 41.58 -2.09
C GLU A 200 6.93 41.71 -3.52
N GLY A 201 5.81 42.42 -3.67
CA GLY A 201 5.08 42.43 -4.94
C GLY A 201 4.41 41.08 -5.24
N ASP A 202 4.82 40.43 -6.33
CA ASP A 202 4.33 39.10 -6.75
C ASP A 202 5.38 37.99 -6.57
N GLU A 203 6.53 38.32 -5.97
CA GLU A 203 7.61 37.38 -5.68
C GLU A 203 7.47 36.78 -4.28
N SER A 204 7.57 35.45 -4.20
CA SER A 204 7.55 34.72 -2.93
C SER A 204 8.73 35.05 -2.05
N LYS A 205 8.51 35.03 -0.74
CA LYS A 205 9.60 35.06 0.22
C LYS A 205 10.03 33.65 0.60
N PHE A 206 11.34 33.41 0.61
CA PHE A 206 11.93 32.16 1.06
C PHE A 206 12.75 32.38 2.32
N ALA A 207 12.76 31.37 3.20
CA ALA A 207 13.64 31.32 4.35
C ALA A 207 14.14 29.89 4.57
N ASP A 208 15.44 29.77 4.85
CA ASP A 208 16.08 28.53 5.25
C ASP A 208 16.44 28.63 6.74
N ILE A 209 15.79 27.80 7.56
CA ILE A 209 15.92 27.84 9.02
C ILE A 209 16.32 26.45 9.51
N SER A 210 17.54 26.34 10.06
CA SER A 210 18.00 25.10 10.68
C SER A 210 17.10 24.72 11.86
N LEU A 211 16.77 23.43 12.01
CA LEU A 211 16.11 22.87 13.18
C LEU A 211 17.11 22.31 14.18
N GLY A 212 18.21 21.70 13.73
CA GLY A 212 19.22 21.06 14.58
C GLY A 212 19.40 19.58 14.28
N VAL A 213 20.03 18.84 15.19
CA VAL A 213 20.37 17.42 15.02
C VAL A 213 19.40 16.55 15.84
N PRO A 214 18.54 15.75 15.17
CA PRO A 214 17.65 14.81 15.85
C PRO A 214 18.42 13.85 16.77
N TRP A 215 18.00 13.73 18.03
CA TRP A 215 18.63 12.91 19.08
C TRP A 215 20.11 13.24 19.39
N GLY A 216 20.68 14.30 18.80
CA GLY A 216 22.12 14.53 18.79
C GLY A 216 22.93 13.47 18.00
N GLY A 217 22.23 12.53 17.35
CA GLY A 217 22.79 11.37 16.66
C GLY A 217 21.76 10.24 16.57
N PHE A 218 21.60 9.67 15.39
CA PHE A 218 20.58 8.65 15.10
C PHE A 218 21.21 7.42 14.43
N LEU A 219 20.53 6.29 14.53
CA LEU A 219 20.97 5.00 13.96
C LEU A 219 20.52 4.84 12.50
N ARG A 220 19.27 5.22 12.22
CA ARG A 220 18.65 5.17 10.90
C ARG A 220 17.69 6.34 10.74
N TRP A 221 17.46 6.73 9.50
CA TRP A 221 16.42 7.70 9.16
C TRP A 221 15.63 7.28 7.92
N PHE A 222 14.40 7.76 7.88
CA PHE A 222 13.45 7.60 6.78
C PHE A 222 12.86 8.97 6.45
N ALA A 223 12.73 9.31 5.18
CA ALA A 223 12.06 10.52 4.75
C ALA A 223 11.16 10.24 3.55
N LEU A 224 10.03 10.95 3.48
CA LEU A 224 9.24 11.05 2.27
C LEU A 224 9.61 12.36 1.57
N ILE A 225 10.26 12.23 0.42
CA ILE A 225 10.68 13.36 -0.40
C ILE A 225 9.73 13.59 -1.56
N ARG A 226 9.72 14.81 -2.07
CA ARG A 226 9.14 15.19 -3.35
C ARG A 226 10.13 14.82 -4.44
N ILE A 227 10.09 13.57 -4.89
CA ILE A 227 11.00 13.07 -5.95
C ILE A 227 11.00 13.98 -7.18
N TRP A 228 9.82 14.54 -7.44
CA TRP A 228 9.53 15.67 -8.31
C TRP A 228 8.14 16.23 -7.93
N THR A 229 7.62 17.21 -8.68
CA THR A 229 6.47 18.01 -8.26
C THR A 229 5.20 17.20 -7.92
N PRO A 230 4.75 16.19 -8.70
CA PRO A 230 3.50 15.48 -8.43
C PRO A 230 3.58 14.29 -7.48
N TRP A 231 4.76 13.72 -7.22
CA TRP A 231 4.89 12.45 -6.51
C TRP A 231 5.84 12.54 -5.30
N LEU A 232 5.54 11.74 -4.28
CA LEU A 232 6.41 11.43 -3.18
C LEU A 232 7.17 10.13 -3.42
N ALA A 233 8.35 10.03 -2.84
CA ALA A 233 9.10 8.79 -2.78
C ALA A 233 9.87 8.67 -1.46
N PRO A 234 10.14 7.44 -1.00
CA PRO A 234 10.95 7.21 0.19
C PRO A 234 12.44 7.45 -0.05
N ARG A 235 13.11 7.93 0.98
CA ARG A 235 14.57 7.97 1.14
C ARG A 235 14.96 7.45 2.51
N HIS A 236 16.12 6.82 2.57
CA HIS A 236 16.63 6.18 3.76
C HIS A 236 18.11 6.46 3.91
N GLY A 237 18.58 6.40 5.15
CA GLY A 237 20.00 6.42 5.44
C GLY A 237 20.31 5.98 6.87
N LYS A 238 21.57 6.13 7.26
CA LYS A 238 22.11 5.60 8.51
C LYS A 238 22.40 6.73 9.50
N ASP A 239 23.67 7.05 9.69
CA ASP A 239 24.24 7.98 10.67
C ASP A 239 24.39 9.41 10.14
N SER A 240 24.33 9.61 8.82
CA SER A 240 24.36 10.94 8.18
C SER A 240 23.04 11.24 7.47
N PHE A 241 22.47 12.40 7.74
CA PHE A 241 21.25 12.87 7.11
C PHE A 241 21.57 13.72 5.88
N HIS A 242 21.18 13.20 4.71
CA HIS A 242 21.33 13.88 3.44
C HIS A 242 20.11 13.59 2.58
N LEU A 243 19.44 14.66 2.15
CA LEU A 243 18.32 14.58 1.21
C LEU A 243 18.74 15.12 -0.15
N ASP A 244 18.44 14.35 -1.20
CA ASP A 244 18.60 14.74 -2.60
C ASP A 244 17.50 15.70 -3.09
N LYS A 245 16.37 15.75 -2.39
CA LYS A 245 15.16 16.52 -2.71
C LYS A 245 14.43 16.99 -1.45
N ASP A 246 13.47 17.87 -1.64
CA ASP A 246 12.65 18.44 -0.56
C ASP A 246 11.80 17.38 0.15
N GLY A 247 11.95 17.25 1.47
CA GLY A 247 11.22 16.32 2.33
C GLY A 247 9.91 16.88 2.87
N VAL A 248 8.89 16.04 3.05
CA VAL A 248 7.60 16.41 3.68
C VAL A 248 7.46 15.79 5.07
N LEU A 249 7.95 14.56 5.22
CA LEU A 249 8.00 13.80 6.47
C LEU A 249 9.42 13.29 6.65
N CYS A 250 9.99 13.43 7.85
CA CYS A 250 11.28 12.85 8.21
C CYS A 250 11.14 12.10 9.54
N SER A 251 11.75 10.93 9.66
CA SER A 251 11.76 10.13 10.87
C SER A 251 13.15 9.61 11.20
N PHE A 252 13.49 9.65 12.48
CA PHE A 252 14.80 9.30 13.01
C PHE A 252 14.65 8.29 14.15
N LEU A 253 15.40 7.21 14.05
CA LEU A 253 15.49 6.15 15.04
C LEU A 253 16.75 6.33 15.87
N ASN A 254 16.63 6.39 17.19
CA ASN A 254 17.78 6.49 18.09
C ASN A 254 18.34 5.11 18.50
N SER A 255 19.45 5.12 19.25
CA SER A 255 20.11 3.92 19.76
C SER A 255 19.36 3.19 20.89
N GLU A 256 18.24 3.76 21.37
CA GLU A 256 17.36 3.18 22.40
C GLU A 256 16.04 2.64 21.81
N GLY A 257 15.90 2.65 20.47
CA GLY A 257 14.72 2.15 19.79
C GLY A 257 13.51 3.10 19.90
N LYS A 258 13.77 4.39 20.04
CA LYS A 258 12.75 5.45 20.04
C LYS A 258 12.68 6.11 18.67
N HIS A 259 11.47 6.46 18.30
CA HIS A 259 11.16 7.09 17.03
C HIS A 259 10.85 8.56 17.25
N LEU A 260 11.42 9.42 16.40
CA LEU A 260 11.14 10.84 16.32
C LEU A 260 10.67 11.14 14.90
N VAL A 261 9.51 11.76 14.74
CA VAL A 261 8.89 12.06 13.44
C VAL A 261 8.67 13.56 13.35
N PHE A 262 9.15 14.16 12.26
CA PHE A 262 8.96 15.54 11.88
C PHE A 262 8.02 15.60 10.68
N LEU A 263 7.01 16.46 10.77
CA LEU A 263 6.03 16.69 9.72
C LEU A 263 5.98 18.19 9.39
N ALA A 264 6.23 18.53 8.13
CA ALA A 264 6.06 19.88 7.62
C ALA A 264 4.59 20.08 7.22
N VAL A 265 3.86 20.90 7.98
CA VAL A 265 2.42 21.12 7.75
C VAL A 265 2.24 22.25 6.73
N SER A 266 1.38 22.03 5.73
CA SER A 266 1.03 23.03 4.71
C SER A 266 -0.49 23.14 4.54
N GLY A 267 -0.98 24.08 3.73
CA GLY A 267 -2.39 24.14 3.31
C GLY A 267 -3.37 24.76 4.33
N GLY A 268 -2.94 25.03 5.56
CA GLY A 268 -3.71 25.84 6.52
C GLY A 268 -3.57 27.34 6.24
N ASN A 269 -2.36 27.77 5.87
CA ASN A 269 -1.99 29.13 5.49
C ASN A 269 -1.27 29.13 4.14
N HIS A 270 -0.73 30.27 3.70
CA HIS A 270 -0.03 30.37 2.41
C HIS A 270 1.48 30.11 2.50
N VAL A 271 1.90 29.35 3.51
CA VAL A 271 3.29 28.93 3.72
C VAL A 271 3.47 27.46 3.34
N LEU A 272 4.49 27.17 2.55
CA LEU A 272 4.92 25.82 2.15
C LEU A 272 6.28 25.52 2.79
N PRO A 273 6.32 24.91 3.98
CA PRO A 273 7.55 24.37 4.55
C PRO A 273 7.90 23.00 3.96
N VAL A 274 9.18 22.76 3.71
CA VAL A 274 9.76 21.46 3.33
C VAL A 274 11.09 21.24 4.04
N PHE A 275 11.49 19.99 4.24
CA PHE A 275 12.76 19.62 4.87
C PHE A 275 13.90 19.54 3.85
N ARG A 276 15.07 20.04 4.25
CA ARG A 276 16.35 19.91 3.55
C ARG A 276 17.44 19.52 4.54
N HIS A 277 18.61 19.19 4.02
CA HIS A 277 19.82 19.00 4.83
C HIS A 277 20.60 20.32 4.93
N GLY A 278 21.19 20.60 6.09
CA GLY A 278 22.18 21.68 6.25
C GLY A 278 23.60 21.21 5.90
N GLU A 279 24.55 22.14 5.82
CA GLU A 279 25.96 21.88 5.46
C GLU A 279 26.64 20.84 6.36
N SER A 280 26.22 20.73 7.62
CA SER A 280 26.73 19.80 8.63
C SER A 280 25.90 18.52 8.78
N GLY A 281 24.90 18.27 7.92
CA GLY A 281 23.98 17.13 8.03
C GLY A 281 22.86 17.32 9.07
N GLN A 282 22.68 18.53 9.58
CA GLN A 282 21.54 18.89 10.43
C GLN A 282 20.24 19.00 9.63
N LEU A 283 19.09 18.78 10.29
CA LEU A 283 17.78 18.97 9.68
C LEU A 283 17.51 20.47 9.52
N SER A 284 17.10 20.90 8.33
CA SER A 284 16.75 22.29 8.02
C SER A 284 15.37 22.37 7.37
N VAL A 285 14.68 23.50 7.55
CA VAL A 285 13.40 23.77 6.89
C VAL A 285 13.60 24.88 5.87
N HIS A 286 13.23 24.60 4.63
CA HIS A 286 13.07 25.60 3.59
C HIS A 286 11.59 25.94 3.50
N ALA A 287 11.21 27.19 3.75
CA ALA A 287 9.82 27.64 3.72
C ALA A 287 9.61 28.73 2.67
N ARG A 288 8.55 28.57 1.87
CA ARG A 288 8.05 29.60 0.92
C ARG A 288 6.80 30.25 1.50
N ASN A 289 6.74 31.57 1.57
CA ASN A 289 5.53 32.33 1.92
C ASN A 289 4.99 33.08 0.70
N ASP A 290 3.71 32.85 0.39
CA ASP A 290 2.96 33.47 -0.71
C ASP A 290 1.92 34.51 -0.22
N SER A 291 1.86 34.76 1.10
CA SER A 291 0.95 35.71 1.74
C SER A 291 1.45 37.15 1.68
N THR A 292 0.52 38.10 1.64
CA THR A 292 0.80 39.55 1.77
C THR A 292 1.14 39.97 3.20
N LYS A 293 1.12 39.01 4.14
CA LYS A 293 1.48 39.21 5.55
C LYS A 293 2.52 38.18 5.98
N PRO A 294 3.32 38.48 7.01
CA PRO A 294 4.19 37.47 7.61
C PRO A 294 3.33 36.36 8.23
N GLU A 295 3.66 35.10 7.90
CA GLU A 295 2.92 33.92 8.36
C GLU A 295 3.87 32.87 8.94
N PRO A 296 3.42 32.04 9.90
CA PRO A 296 4.27 31.02 10.51
C PRO A 296 4.44 29.80 9.61
N ALA A 297 5.67 29.33 9.45
CA ALA A 297 5.97 27.97 9.04
C ALA A 297 5.80 27.03 10.25
N THR A 298 4.97 26.00 10.11
CA THR A 298 4.59 25.10 11.22
C THR A 298 5.16 23.71 11.01
N ILE A 299 5.96 23.24 11.96
CA ILE A 299 6.52 21.88 12.00
C ILE A 299 5.97 21.15 13.23
N LEU A 300 5.40 19.97 13.01
CA LEU A 300 4.95 19.09 14.09
C LEU A 300 6.00 18.01 14.35
N VAL A 301 6.30 17.78 15.63
CA VAL A 301 7.30 16.82 16.06
C VAL A 301 6.67 15.85 17.05
N GLY A 302 6.67 14.56 16.70
CA GLY A 302 6.10 13.49 17.52
C GLY A 302 7.16 12.47 17.89
N THR A 303 7.08 11.94 19.11
CA THR A 303 7.93 10.81 19.54
C THR A 303 7.08 9.63 20.00
N GLY A 304 7.55 8.41 19.76
CA GLY A 304 6.86 7.20 20.18
C GLY A 304 7.76 5.97 20.31
N ASP A 305 7.25 4.96 21.00
CA ASP A 305 7.89 3.64 21.14
C ASP A 305 7.87 2.81 19.85
N ASN A 306 7.02 3.16 18.91
CA ASN A 306 7.00 2.62 17.56
C ASN A 306 6.75 3.77 16.56
N PHE A 307 7.17 3.57 15.31
CA PHE A 307 7.03 4.57 14.25
C PHE A 307 5.55 4.94 14.00
N GLU A 308 4.64 3.96 13.97
CA GLU A 308 3.23 4.17 13.65
C GLU A 308 2.53 5.10 14.64
N SER A 309 2.78 4.94 15.94
CA SER A 309 2.26 5.82 16.98
C SER A 309 2.83 7.24 16.85
N ALA A 310 4.14 7.37 16.62
CA ALA A 310 4.79 8.68 16.44
C ALA A 310 4.27 9.42 15.18
N ASN A 311 4.07 8.69 14.09
CA ASN A 311 3.53 9.21 12.83
C ASN A 311 2.04 9.57 12.96
N ALA A 312 1.22 8.69 13.56
CA ALA A 312 -0.18 8.97 13.82
C ALA A 312 -0.37 10.21 14.70
N CYS A 313 0.49 10.40 15.70
CA CYS A 313 0.50 11.55 16.59
C CYS A 313 0.61 12.88 15.82
N VAL A 314 1.62 13.03 14.96
CA VAL A 314 1.79 14.27 14.17
C VAL A 314 0.67 14.45 13.14
N MET A 315 0.20 13.36 12.52
CA MET A 315 -0.86 13.41 11.51
C MET A 315 -2.23 13.78 12.09
N TYR A 316 -2.57 13.28 13.29
CA TYR A 316 -3.80 13.66 13.97
C TYR A 316 -3.78 15.13 14.38
N GLN A 317 -2.64 15.64 14.81
CA GLN A 317 -2.51 17.05 15.12
C GLN A 317 -2.55 17.94 13.88
N ALA A 318 -1.89 17.54 12.79
CA ALA A 318 -1.99 18.25 11.51
C ALA A 318 -3.45 18.38 11.07
N ARG A 319 -4.24 17.31 11.21
CA ARG A 319 -5.67 17.34 10.90
C ARG A 319 -6.43 18.36 11.74
N GLN A 320 -6.15 18.45 13.04
CA GLN A 320 -6.79 19.45 13.92
C GLN A 320 -6.41 20.87 13.50
N TYR A 321 -5.14 21.10 13.16
CA TYR A 321 -4.66 22.40 12.70
C TYR A 321 -5.39 22.84 11.43
N ILE A 322 -5.47 21.98 10.40
CA ILE A 322 -6.17 22.29 9.15
C ILE A 322 -7.67 22.55 9.38
N LEU A 323 -8.34 21.75 10.22
CA LEU A 323 -9.75 21.94 10.53
C LEU A 323 -10.04 23.23 11.31
N GLN A 324 -9.09 23.75 12.08
CA GLN A 324 -9.23 25.00 12.82
C GLN A 324 -9.03 26.23 11.93
N GLU A 325 -8.03 26.19 11.05
CA GLU A 325 -7.72 27.29 10.13
C GLU A 325 -8.77 27.43 9.02
N LYS A 326 -9.31 26.31 8.53
CA LYS A 326 -10.24 26.32 7.39
C LYS A 326 -11.55 25.62 7.70
N LYS A 327 -12.57 26.43 8.01
CA LYS A 327 -13.96 25.96 8.10
C LYS A 327 -14.47 25.62 6.70
N ALA A 328 -15.18 24.49 6.59
CA ALA A 328 -15.90 24.13 5.38
C ALA A 328 -16.86 25.28 4.98
N SER A 329 -16.95 25.57 3.68
CA SER A 329 -17.91 26.54 3.16
C SER A 329 -19.35 26.07 3.41
N ASP A 330 -20.29 27.01 3.54
CA ASP A 330 -21.71 26.68 3.74
C ASP A 330 -22.26 25.83 2.58
N GLU A 331 -21.75 26.03 1.36
CA GLU A 331 -22.09 25.23 0.18
C GLU A 331 -21.59 23.78 0.30
N LEU A 332 -20.35 23.57 0.73
CA LEU A 332 -19.82 22.23 0.95
C LEU A 332 -20.63 21.49 2.04
N ILE A 333 -21.01 22.19 3.10
CA ILE A 333 -21.86 21.65 4.18
C ILE A 333 -23.25 21.29 3.64
N ALA A 334 -23.83 22.11 2.75
CA ALA A 334 -25.12 21.85 2.14
C ALA A 334 -25.09 20.62 1.22
N GLU A 335 -24.07 20.49 0.37
CA GLU A 335 -23.89 19.31 -0.50
C GLU A 335 -23.69 18.03 0.32
N MET A 336 -22.95 18.09 1.43
CA MET A 336 -22.81 16.95 2.32
C MET A 336 -24.15 16.49 2.89
N LYS A 337 -25.00 17.42 3.35
CA LYS A 337 -26.36 17.09 3.81
C LYS A 337 -27.20 16.49 2.69
N ALA A 338 -27.13 17.04 1.49
CA ALA A 338 -27.85 16.52 0.33
C ALA A 338 -27.43 15.09 -0.03
N ILE A 339 -26.13 14.77 0.08
CA ILE A 339 -25.62 13.40 -0.12
C ILE A 339 -26.16 12.47 0.96
N GLU A 340 -26.08 12.86 2.24
CA GLU A 340 -26.61 12.07 3.37
C GLU A 340 -28.12 11.80 3.25
N GLU A 341 -28.90 12.81 2.85
CA GLU A 341 -30.35 12.70 2.63
C GLU A 341 -30.69 11.91 1.35
N GLY A 342 -29.82 11.97 0.35
CA GLY A 342 -29.94 11.25 -0.92
C GLY A 342 -29.50 9.79 -0.88
N VAL A 343 -28.94 9.31 0.25
CA VAL A 343 -28.56 7.90 0.42
C VAL A 343 -29.81 7.03 0.40
N LYS A 344 -30.06 6.41 -0.75
CA LYS A 344 -31.01 5.30 -0.83
C LYS A 344 -30.40 4.08 -0.15
N PRO A 345 -31.17 3.30 0.63
CA PRO A 345 -30.73 2.03 1.21
C PRO A 345 -30.68 0.94 0.13
N GLU A 346 -29.95 1.20 -0.94
CA GLU A 346 -29.54 0.21 -1.93
C GLU A 346 -28.14 -0.26 -1.56
N TRP A 347 -27.86 -1.55 -1.78
CA TRP A 347 -26.56 -2.13 -1.48
C TRP A 347 -25.51 -1.50 -2.40
N MET A 348 -24.80 -0.47 -1.91
CA MET A 348 -23.73 0.21 -2.63
C MET A 348 -22.46 -0.62 -2.56
N GLU A 349 -22.33 -1.55 -3.51
CA GLU A 349 -21.01 -1.91 -4.01
C GLU A 349 -20.34 -0.61 -4.45
N ASN A 350 -19.23 -0.22 -3.82
CA ASN A 350 -18.59 1.03 -4.18
C ASN A 350 -17.90 0.86 -5.53
N TRP A 351 -17.84 1.93 -6.34
CA TRP A 351 -17.18 1.95 -7.67
C TRP A 351 -15.79 1.28 -7.68
N TYR A 352 -15.06 1.32 -6.57
CA TYR A 352 -13.70 0.80 -6.41
C TYR A 352 -13.61 -0.65 -5.91
N ASP A 353 -14.73 -1.32 -5.64
CA ASP A 353 -14.76 -2.73 -5.20
C ASP A 353 -14.87 -3.72 -6.39
N GLY A 354 -15.04 -3.22 -7.62
CA GLY A 354 -15.03 -4.02 -8.83
C GLY A 354 -13.73 -3.94 -9.62
N LEU A 355 -13.51 -4.88 -10.54
CA LEU A 355 -12.35 -4.87 -11.43
C LEU A 355 -12.50 -3.76 -12.47
N GLY A 356 -11.50 -2.88 -12.56
CA GLY A 356 -11.50 -1.81 -13.55
C GLY A 356 -10.56 -2.06 -14.74
N TYR A 357 -10.86 -1.44 -15.88
CA TYR A 357 -10.00 -1.43 -17.07
C TYR A 357 -9.66 0.01 -17.45
N CYS A 358 -8.37 0.27 -17.71
CA CYS A 358 -7.87 1.59 -18.11
C CYS A 358 -7.24 1.54 -19.50
N THR A 359 -7.59 2.48 -20.37
CA THR A 359 -7.18 2.48 -21.78
C THR A 359 -5.75 2.94 -22.04
N TRP A 360 -5.07 3.59 -21.08
CA TRP A 360 -3.79 4.29 -21.31
C TRP A 360 -2.68 3.41 -21.94
N ASN A 361 -2.19 2.41 -21.21
CA ASN A 361 -1.11 1.54 -21.70
C ASN A 361 -1.61 0.55 -22.77
N ALA A 362 -2.89 0.19 -22.73
CA ALA A 362 -3.50 -0.77 -23.65
C ALA A 362 -3.69 -0.22 -25.09
N LEU A 363 -4.20 1.02 -25.21
CA LEU A 363 -4.63 1.60 -26.50
C LEU A 363 -3.72 2.75 -26.98
N GLY A 364 -2.87 3.25 -26.08
CA GLY A 364 -1.90 4.31 -26.33
C GLY A 364 -2.54 5.68 -26.54
N GLN A 365 -1.71 6.64 -26.97
CA GLN A 365 -2.07 8.07 -27.05
C GLN A 365 -3.10 8.42 -28.15
N ARG A 366 -3.34 7.53 -29.12
CA ARG A 366 -4.31 7.79 -30.20
C ARG A 366 -5.56 6.98 -29.96
N LEU A 367 -6.39 7.46 -29.04
CA LEU A 367 -7.65 6.83 -28.67
C LEU A 367 -8.71 7.10 -29.73
N THR A 368 -9.50 6.08 -30.08
CA THR A 368 -10.67 6.19 -30.97
C THR A 368 -11.80 5.34 -30.39
N ASP A 369 -13.04 5.66 -30.73
CA ASP A 369 -14.21 4.87 -30.32
C ASP A 369 -14.08 3.39 -30.74
N GLU A 370 -13.64 3.11 -31.96
CA GLU A 370 -13.40 1.76 -32.49
C GLU A 370 -12.43 0.96 -31.61
N LYS A 371 -11.34 1.58 -31.14
CA LYS A 371 -10.37 0.91 -30.27
C LYS A 371 -10.94 0.60 -28.90
N VAL A 372 -11.76 1.50 -28.36
CA VAL A 372 -12.45 1.29 -27.09
C VAL A 372 -13.46 0.15 -27.23
N PHE A 373 -14.21 0.10 -28.33
CA PHE A 373 -15.14 -1.00 -28.60
C PHE A 373 -14.42 -2.34 -28.76
N ASP A 374 -13.33 -2.41 -29.55
CA ASP A 374 -12.52 -3.63 -29.71
C ASP A 374 -11.96 -4.13 -28.36
N ALA A 375 -11.49 -3.22 -27.51
CA ALA A 375 -10.98 -3.58 -26.18
C ALA A 375 -12.06 -4.20 -25.28
N VAL A 376 -13.23 -3.56 -25.21
CA VAL A 376 -14.32 -4.04 -24.37
C VAL A 376 -14.95 -5.32 -24.92
N ASP A 377 -15.07 -5.43 -26.25
CA ASP A 377 -15.56 -6.64 -26.92
C ASP A 377 -14.64 -7.83 -26.61
N LYS A 378 -13.33 -7.67 -26.72
CA LYS A 378 -12.35 -8.73 -26.41
C LYS A 378 -12.34 -9.13 -24.93
N LEU A 379 -12.57 -8.19 -24.01
CA LEU A 379 -12.75 -8.52 -22.60
C LEU A 379 -13.97 -9.44 -22.41
N ALA A 380 -15.10 -9.08 -23.02
CA ALA A 380 -16.32 -9.87 -22.96
C ALA A 380 -16.18 -11.25 -23.63
N GLU A 381 -15.49 -11.34 -24.78
CA GLU A 381 -15.20 -12.60 -25.48
C GLU A 381 -14.37 -13.57 -24.63
N ASN A 382 -13.52 -13.05 -23.75
CA ASN A 382 -12.68 -13.84 -22.84
C ASN A 382 -13.32 -14.03 -21.43
N ASP A 383 -14.61 -13.71 -21.28
CA ASP A 383 -15.36 -13.76 -20.01
C ASP A 383 -14.78 -12.89 -18.88
N ILE A 384 -14.04 -11.83 -19.23
CA ILE A 384 -13.51 -10.84 -18.29
C ILE A 384 -14.54 -9.74 -18.12
N LYS A 385 -15.36 -9.85 -17.06
CA LYS A 385 -16.41 -8.86 -16.75
C LYS A 385 -15.84 -7.76 -15.88
N VAL A 386 -15.51 -6.62 -16.47
CA VAL A 386 -15.08 -5.41 -15.74
C VAL A 386 -16.27 -4.56 -15.33
N SER A 387 -16.26 -4.01 -14.11
CA SER A 387 -17.34 -3.14 -13.62
C SER A 387 -17.13 -1.68 -14.00
N SER A 388 -15.87 -1.29 -14.14
CA SER A 388 -15.44 0.11 -14.23
C SER A 388 -14.51 0.29 -15.43
N LEU A 389 -14.80 1.25 -16.31
CA LEU A 389 -14.00 1.59 -17.47
C LEU A 389 -13.46 3.01 -17.32
N ILE A 390 -12.15 3.20 -17.47
CA ILE A 390 -11.51 4.52 -17.51
C ILE A 390 -11.05 4.80 -18.94
N ILE A 391 -11.70 5.77 -19.58
CA ILE A 391 -11.29 6.34 -20.86
C ILE A 391 -10.22 7.40 -20.54
N ASP A 392 -8.96 7.01 -20.73
CA ASP A 392 -7.80 7.83 -20.40
C ASP A 392 -7.54 8.92 -21.46
N ASP A 393 -6.44 9.66 -21.31
CA ASP A 393 -6.03 10.84 -22.05
C ASP A 393 -6.14 10.72 -23.60
N ASN A 394 -6.43 11.85 -24.27
CA ASN A 394 -6.67 12.08 -25.71
C ASN A 394 -8.07 11.76 -26.26
N TRP A 395 -9.11 11.83 -25.42
CA TRP A 395 -10.50 11.80 -25.93
C TRP A 395 -11.05 13.19 -26.26
N GLN A 396 -10.52 14.24 -25.64
CA GLN A 396 -10.99 15.62 -25.75
C GLN A 396 -10.64 16.28 -27.09
N THR A 397 -11.43 17.26 -27.52
CA THR A 397 -11.04 18.19 -28.61
C THR A 397 -9.95 19.15 -28.12
N ILE A 398 -8.72 18.92 -28.58
CA ILE A 398 -7.53 19.71 -28.21
C ILE A 398 -6.95 20.47 -29.40
N ASP A 399 -6.26 21.58 -29.14
CA ASP A 399 -5.42 22.20 -30.15
C ASP A 399 -4.11 21.41 -30.28
N TYR A 400 -3.76 21.01 -31.50
CA TYR A 400 -2.48 20.33 -31.74
C TYR A 400 -1.34 21.35 -31.87
N ARG A 401 -1.34 22.41 -31.05
CA ARG A 401 -0.30 23.45 -31.06
C ARG A 401 0.98 22.91 -30.40
N GLY A 402 2.12 23.24 -31.01
CA GLY A 402 3.42 22.82 -30.50
C GLY A 402 3.86 21.44 -30.96
N HIS A 403 4.96 20.95 -30.38
CA HIS A 403 5.65 19.73 -30.82
C HIS A 403 5.34 18.48 -29.96
N GLY A 404 4.50 18.60 -28.92
CA GLY A 404 4.11 17.45 -28.08
C GLY A 404 2.89 17.71 -27.18
N GLN A 405 2.38 16.62 -26.59
CA GLN A 405 1.13 16.59 -25.81
C GLN A 405 1.05 17.63 -24.68
N PHE A 406 2.20 18.01 -24.11
CA PHE A 406 2.28 18.95 -22.98
C PHE A 406 2.02 20.41 -23.35
N GLN A 407 1.92 20.70 -24.65
CA GLN A 407 1.69 22.02 -25.22
C GLN A 407 0.28 22.20 -25.79
N HIS A 408 -0.52 21.14 -25.80
CA HIS A 408 -1.87 21.16 -26.33
C HIS A 408 -2.84 21.78 -25.32
N GLY A 409 -3.69 22.68 -25.79
CA GLY A 409 -4.74 23.33 -25.02
C GLY A 409 -6.11 22.72 -25.29
N TRP A 410 -7.01 22.75 -24.32
CA TRP A 410 -8.37 22.25 -24.47
C TRP A 410 -9.28 23.27 -25.17
N CYS A 411 -10.06 22.83 -26.16
CA CYS A 411 -10.85 23.73 -27.01
C CYS A 411 -12.35 23.77 -26.66
N GLU A 412 -12.97 22.61 -26.43
CA GLU A 412 -14.40 22.43 -26.17
C GLU A 412 -14.68 21.16 -25.36
N PHE A 413 -15.84 21.08 -24.69
CA PHE A 413 -16.19 19.96 -23.82
C PHE A 413 -16.43 18.63 -24.56
N GLU A 414 -16.82 18.67 -25.83
CA GLU A 414 -17.11 17.47 -26.62
C GLU A 414 -15.83 16.70 -27.00
N ALA A 415 -15.98 15.41 -27.30
CA ALA A 415 -14.90 14.56 -27.77
C ALA A 415 -14.43 14.94 -29.18
N GLU A 416 -13.15 14.65 -29.50
CA GLU A 416 -12.55 14.97 -30.81
C GLU A 416 -13.36 14.34 -31.96
N PRO A 417 -13.97 15.13 -32.87
CA PRO A 417 -14.88 14.62 -33.89
C PRO A 417 -14.25 13.59 -34.85
N LYS A 418 -12.93 13.61 -35.04
CA LYS A 418 -12.23 12.61 -35.87
C LYS A 418 -12.06 11.26 -35.18
N ALA A 419 -11.92 11.27 -33.86
CA ALA A 419 -11.71 10.06 -33.06
C ALA A 419 -13.03 9.49 -32.52
N PHE A 420 -14.03 10.36 -32.30
CA PHE A 420 -15.36 10.06 -31.81
C PHE A 420 -16.41 10.72 -32.73
N PRO A 421 -16.64 10.18 -33.94
CA PRO A 421 -17.49 10.80 -34.97
C PRO A 421 -18.95 11.03 -34.54
N GLN A 422 -19.44 10.31 -33.54
CA GLN A 422 -20.80 10.47 -33.00
C GLN A 422 -20.82 11.14 -31.61
N GLY A 423 -19.67 11.65 -31.14
CA GLY A 423 -19.51 12.27 -29.82
C GLY A 423 -19.41 11.27 -28.67
N LEU A 424 -19.14 11.79 -27.47
CA LEU A 424 -18.93 10.99 -26.27
C LEU A 424 -20.22 10.25 -25.86
N LYS A 425 -21.36 10.94 -25.91
CA LYS A 425 -22.67 10.39 -25.52
C LYS A 425 -23.07 9.14 -26.29
N ALA A 426 -22.88 9.15 -27.62
CA ALA A 426 -23.20 7.99 -28.45
C ALA A 426 -22.28 6.81 -28.14
N THR A 427 -20.99 7.08 -27.93
CA THR A 427 -19.98 6.09 -27.56
C THR A 427 -20.33 5.39 -26.24
N VAL A 428 -20.64 6.17 -25.21
CA VAL A 428 -21.03 5.66 -23.88
C VAL A 428 -22.33 4.86 -23.95
N ALA A 429 -23.33 5.35 -24.68
CA ALA A 429 -24.60 4.64 -24.88
C ALA A 429 -24.40 3.29 -25.58
N HIS A 430 -23.51 3.23 -26.58
CA HIS A 430 -23.17 1.99 -27.28
C HIS A 430 -22.51 0.97 -26.34
N ILE A 431 -21.52 1.40 -25.54
CA ILE A 431 -20.83 0.53 -24.56
C ILE A 431 -21.83 -0.05 -23.57
N ARG A 432 -22.70 0.77 -22.98
CA ARG A 432 -23.69 0.30 -21.98
C ARG A 432 -24.72 -0.65 -22.58
N GLN A 433 -25.15 -0.41 -23.82
CA GLN A 433 -26.14 -1.26 -24.49
C GLN A 433 -25.57 -2.65 -24.78
N LYS A 434 -24.32 -2.71 -25.23
CA LYS A 434 -23.66 -3.96 -25.62
C LYS A 434 -23.12 -4.72 -24.40
N HIS A 435 -22.62 -3.99 -23.40
CA HIS A 435 -21.90 -4.53 -22.25
C HIS A 435 -22.53 -4.05 -20.93
N PRO A 436 -23.67 -4.64 -20.50
CA PRO A 436 -24.41 -4.18 -19.32
C PRO A 436 -23.67 -4.41 -17.99
N HIS A 437 -22.58 -5.19 -18.01
CA HIS A 437 -21.73 -5.44 -16.84
C HIS A 437 -20.81 -4.25 -16.52
N ILE A 438 -20.52 -3.36 -17.49
CA ILE A 438 -19.81 -2.11 -17.25
C ILE A 438 -20.79 -1.10 -16.66
N GLN A 439 -20.82 -1.07 -15.33
CA GLN A 439 -21.74 -0.24 -14.58
C GLN A 439 -21.28 1.20 -14.58
N HIS A 440 -19.96 1.39 -14.59
CA HIS A 440 -19.38 2.68 -14.40
C HIS A 440 -18.33 3.04 -15.44
N ILE A 441 -18.47 4.24 -16.01
CA ILE A 441 -17.54 4.76 -17.01
C ILE A 441 -17.00 6.10 -16.50
N ALA A 442 -15.68 6.23 -16.44
CA ALA A 442 -14.99 7.46 -16.05
C ALA A 442 -14.10 7.98 -17.18
N VAL A 443 -13.86 9.29 -17.19
CA VAL A 443 -13.00 9.95 -18.18
C VAL A 443 -11.85 10.70 -17.51
N TRP A 444 -10.71 10.77 -18.19
CA TRP A 444 -9.56 11.56 -17.77
C TRP A 444 -9.71 13.04 -18.12
N HIS A 445 -9.31 13.95 -17.22
CA HIS A 445 -9.10 15.38 -17.55
C HIS A 445 -8.06 16.00 -16.60
N ALA A 446 -7.48 17.15 -16.95
CA ALA A 446 -6.58 17.87 -16.04
C ALA A 446 -7.36 18.82 -15.10
N LEU A 447 -6.79 19.13 -13.92
CA LEU A 447 -7.40 20.05 -12.93
C LEU A 447 -7.48 21.51 -13.39
N LEU A 448 -6.59 21.97 -14.28
CA LEU A 448 -6.53 23.39 -14.63
C LEU A 448 -7.58 23.81 -15.68
N ALA A 449 -8.79 23.23 -15.58
CA ALA A 449 -9.90 23.50 -16.50
C ALA A 449 -9.49 23.36 -17.98
N GLY A 450 -8.58 22.43 -18.27
CA GLY A 450 -7.81 22.40 -19.52
C GLY A 450 -7.24 21.03 -19.84
N TYR A 451 -6.31 21.03 -20.79
CA TYR A 451 -5.41 19.92 -21.09
C TYR A 451 -4.04 20.19 -20.45
N TRP A 452 -2.97 19.49 -20.85
CA TRP A 452 -1.63 19.71 -20.27
C TRP A 452 -1.10 21.14 -20.39
N ALA A 453 -1.55 21.94 -21.38
CA ALA A 453 -1.22 23.36 -21.53
C ALA A 453 -2.36 24.32 -21.15
N GLY A 454 -3.39 23.82 -20.44
CA GLY A 454 -4.53 24.61 -20.01
C GLY A 454 -5.59 24.71 -21.11
N ILE A 455 -6.17 25.90 -21.27
CA ILE A 455 -7.22 26.18 -22.28
C ILE A 455 -6.59 26.75 -23.54
N SER A 456 -7.10 26.36 -24.71
CA SER A 456 -6.74 26.98 -25.98
C SER A 456 -7.26 28.43 -26.02
N PRO A 457 -6.40 29.45 -26.22
CA PRO A 457 -6.83 30.86 -26.26
C PRO A 457 -7.87 31.16 -27.35
N ASP A 458 -7.89 30.37 -28.42
CA ASP A 458 -8.83 30.53 -29.54
C ASP A 458 -10.00 29.53 -29.48
N GLY A 459 -10.05 28.69 -28.45
CA GLY A 459 -11.08 27.69 -28.23
C GLY A 459 -12.42 28.31 -27.79
N LYS A 460 -13.50 27.53 -27.87
CA LYS A 460 -14.84 27.97 -27.41
C LYS A 460 -14.85 28.23 -25.91
N ILE A 461 -14.14 27.43 -25.14
CA ILE A 461 -14.02 27.59 -23.68
C ILE A 461 -13.47 28.98 -23.32
N ALA A 462 -12.41 29.45 -24.00
CA ALA A 462 -11.83 30.77 -23.75
C ALA A 462 -12.76 31.94 -24.16
N GLN A 463 -13.76 31.69 -25.01
CA GLN A 463 -14.75 32.70 -25.42
C GLN A 463 -15.93 32.78 -24.46
N GLU A 464 -16.27 31.68 -23.78
CA GLU A 464 -17.46 31.57 -22.91
C GLU A 464 -17.17 31.89 -21.44
N TYR A 465 -15.93 31.71 -21.00
CA TYR A 465 -15.49 31.90 -19.62
C TYR A 465 -14.36 32.93 -19.53
N LYS A 466 -14.30 33.67 -18.42
CA LYS A 466 -13.20 34.59 -18.14
C LYS A 466 -11.92 33.82 -17.88
N THR A 467 -10.89 34.06 -18.70
CA THR A 467 -9.58 33.42 -18.56
C THR A 467 -8.48 34.41 -18.19
N ILE A 468 -7.46 33.93 -17.50
CA ILE A 468 -6.23 34.65 -17.15
C ILE A 468 -5.01 33.88 -17.66
N GLU A 469 -3.91 34.60 -17.87
CA GLU A 469 -2.63 34.01 -18.27
C GLU A 469 -1.71 33.85 -17.05
N VAL A 470 -1.23 32.63 -16.83
CA VAL A 470 -0.28 32.29 -15.76
C VAL A 470 1.02 31.77 -16.35
N ILE A 471 2.13 32.02 -15.67
CA ILE A 471 3.46 31.54 -16.10
C ILE A 471 3.87 30.37 -15.22
N ARG A 472 4.21 29.26 -15.87
CA ARG A 472 4.77 28.07 -15.23
C ARG A 472 6.29 28.14 -15.23
N GLU A 473 6.90 27.70 -14.13
CA GLU A 473 8.34 27.53 -14.04
C GLU A 473 8.82 26.50 -15.08
N ASP A 474 9.95 26.80 -15.72
CA ASP A 474 10.52 25.91 -16.74
C ASP A 474 11.14 24.70 -16.04
N ALA A 475 10.52 23.54 -16.18
CA ALA A 475 11.09 22.31 -15.67
C ALA A 475 12.19 21.83 -16.64
N GLU A 476 13.47 22.03 -16.30
CA GLU A 476 14.61 21.50 -17.08
C GLU A 476 14.59 19.96 -17.24
N ARG A 477 13.67 19.22 -16.60
CA ARG A 477 13.76 17.76 -16.46
C ARG A 477 12.55 17.03 -17.02
N ARG A 478 12.87 16.07 -17.89
CA ARG A 478 12.05 15.25 -18.83
C ARG A 478 11.92 15.78 -20.28
N ASN A 479 12.55 16.90 -20.69
CA ASN A 479 12.17 17.55 -21.97
C ASN A 479 10.64 17.76 -22.05
N LEU A 480 9.98 17.95 -20.90
CA LEU A 480 8.59 18.37 -20.83
C LEU A 480 8.61 19.88 -20.96
N PRO A 481 8.19 20.48 -22.08
CA PRO A 481 8.11 21.94 -22.21
C PRO A 481 6.87 22.44 -21.44
N LEU A 482 6.84 22.18 -20.13
CA LEU A 482 5.83 22.71 -19.21
C LEU A 482 6.11 24.17 -18.89
N GLY A 483 7.32 24.68 -19.15
CA GLY A 483 7.60 26.09 -19.02
C GLY A 483 6.80 26.94 -19.99
N GLY A 484 6.51 28.16 -19.55
CA GLY A 484 5.88 29.17 -20.37
C GLY A 484 4.46 29.52 -19.95
N LYS A 485 3.82 30.30 -20.81
CA LYS A 485 2.49 30.88 -20.59
C LYS A 485 1.41 29.82 -20.78
N MET A 486 0.45 29.81 -19.88
CA MET A 486 -0.71 28.94 -19.89
C MET A 486 -1.96 29.79 -19.62
N THR A 487 -3.03 29.50 -20.35
CA THR A 487 -4.33 30.13 -20.14
C THR A 487 -5.18 29.25 -19.22
N VAL A 488 -5.69 29.82 -18.13
CA VAL A 488 -6.53 29.14 -17.14
C VAL A 488 -7.80 29.95 -16.88
N VAL A 489 -8.85 29.33 -16.36
CA VAL A 489 -10.08 30.03 -15.94
C VAL A 489 -9.81 30.87 -14.69
N ASP A 490 -10.37 32.07 -14.66
CA ASP A 490 -10.33 32.97 -13.53
C ASP A 490 -11.15 32.44 -12.34
N LYS A 491 -10.81 32.86 -11.12
CA LYS A 491 -11.50 32.43 -9.89
C LYS A 491 -13.01 32.73 -9.91
N ASP A 492 -13.45 33.77 -10.63
CA ASP A 492 -14.87 34.15 -10.66
C ASP A 492 -15.73 33.16 -11.47
N ASP A 493 -15.15 32.45 -12.43
CA ASP A 493 -15.85 31.57 -13.37
C ASP A 493 -15.51 30.07 -13.20
N VAL A 494 -14.53 29.72 -12.34
CA VAL A 494 -14.07 28.33 -12.16
C VAL A 494 -15.17 27.41 -11.64
N ASP A 495 -16.02 27.90 -10.73
CA ASP A 495 -17.16 27.13 -10.21
C ASP A 495 -18.18 26.86 -11.32
N ARG A 496 -18.51 27.88 -12.11
CA ARG A 496 -19.45 27.74 -13.23
C ARG A 496 -18.91 26.75 -14.27
N PHE A 497 -17.61 26.87 -14.60
CA PHE A 497 -16.94 25.98 -15.53
C PHE A 497 -17.05 24.51 -15.12
N TYR A 498 -16.70 24.17 -13.87
CA TYR A 498 -16.74 22.79 -13.40
C TYR A 498 -18.16 22.23 -13.34
N ASN A 499 -19.13 23.04 -12.92
CA ASN A 499 -20.53 22.65 -12.92
C ASN A 499 -21.05 22.37 -14.34
N ASP A 500 -20.76 23.26 -15.30
CA ASP A 500 -21.19 23.09 -16.70
C ASP A 500 -20.52 21.86 -17.34
N PHE A 501 -19.22 21.67 -17.11
CA PHE A 501 -18.47 20.53 -17.64
C PHE A 501 -18.95 19.20 -17.07
N TYR A 502 -19.10 19.10 -15.75
CA TYR A 502 -19.54 17.84 -15.13
C TYR A 502 -21.01 17.53 -15.42
N LYS A 503 -21.85 18.56 -15.57
CA LYS A 503 -23.20 18.38 -16.08
C LYS A 503 -23.22 17.79 -17.49
N PHE A 504 -22.36 18.29 -18.39
CA PHE A 504 -22.20 17.71 -19.73
C PHE A 504 -21.76 16.22 -19.67
N LEU A 505 -20.80 15.89 -18.80
CA LEU A 505 -20.34 14.50 -18.62
C LEU A 505 -21.47 13.58 -18.11
N VAL A 506 -22.24 14.02 -17.11
CA VAL A 506 -23.41 13.29 -16.60
C VAL A 506 -24.46 13.13 -17.70
N ASP A 507 -24.72 14.16 -18.50
CA ASP A 507 -25.65 14.12 -19.64
C ASP A 507 -25.19 13.16 -20.76
N CYS A 508 -23.88 12.90 -20.86
CA CYS A 508 -23.28 11.89 -21.72
C CYS A 508 -23.35 10.47 -21.14
N GLY A 509 -23.68 10.33 -19.86
CA GLY A 509 -23.75 9.05 -19.15
C GLY A 509 -22.43 8.62 -18.48
N ILE A 510 -21.52 9.55 -18.21
CA ILE A 510 -20.30 9.32 -17.43
C ILE A 510 -20.64 9.32 -15.93
N ASP A 511 -20.04 8.39 -15.18
CA ASP A 511 -20.26 8.22 -13.74
C ASP A 511 -19.18 8.87 -12.87
N GLY A 512 -18.00 9.14 -13.43
CA GLY A 512 -16.85 9.59 -12.65
C GLY A 512 -15.73 10.18 -13.49
N VAL A 513 -14.70 10.67 -12.80
CA VAL A 513 -13.56 11.35 -13.45
C VAL A 513 -12.23 10.93 -12.85
N LYS A 514 -11.18 10.86 -13.68
CA LYS A 514 -9.78 10.80 -13.27
C LYS A 514 -9.16 12.17 -13.52
N THR A 515 -8.98 12.94 -12.46
CA THR A 515 -8.47 14.32 -12.54
C THR A 515 -6.97 14.33 -12.29
N ASP A 516 -6.22 14.66 -13.34
CA ASP A 516 -4.78 14.57 -13.38
C ASP A 516 -4.09 15.94 -13.35
N ALA A 517 -2.76 15.91 -13.27
CA ALA A 517 -1.88 17.06 -13.31
C ALA A 517 -2.22 18.14 -12.26
N GLN A 518 -2.76 17.73 -11.11
CA GLN A 518 -3.16 18.65 -10.03
C GLN A 518 -1.97 19.46 -9.49
N PHE A 519 -0.78 18.86 -9.51
CA PHE A 519 0.48 19.50 -9.13
C PHE A 519 0.82 20.77 -9.92
N MET A 520 0.24 20.99 -11.10
CA MET A 520 0.56 22.16 -11.93
C MET A 520 0.31 23.48 -11.18
N THR A 521 -0.64 23.47 -10.23
CA THR A 521 -0.89 24.57 -9.30
C THR A 521 0.35 25.02 -8.51
N ASP A 522 1.25 24.11 -8.16
CA ASP A 522 2.49 24.42 -7.42
C ASP A 522 3.63 24.92 -8.33
N THR A 523 3.49 24.77 -9.65
CA THR A 523 4.50 25.18 -10.66
C THR A 523 4.33 26.62 -11.15
N TRP A 524 3.23 27.30 -10.79
CA TRP A 524 3.07 28.70 -11.12
C TRP A 524 4.17 29.53 -10.47
N VAL A 525 4.66 30.58 -11.13
CA VAL A 525 5.69 31.47 -10.59
C VAL A 525 5.08 32.57 -9.70
N SER A 526 3.92 33.09 -10.11
CA SER A 526 3.21 34.18 -9.44
C SER A 526 2.66 33.79 -8.06
N ALA A 527 3.04 34.54 -7.02
CA ALA A 527 2.52 34.32 -5.66
C ALA A 527 1.03 34.65 -5.55
N SER A 528 0.55 35.69 -6.25
CA SER A 528 -0.87 36.03 -6.29
C SER A 528 -1.71 34.94 -6.95
N ALA A 529 -1.26 34.37 -8.06
CA ALA A 529 -1.93 33.24 -8.71
C ALA A 529 -2.04 32.03 -7.77
N ARG A 530 -0.96 31.66 -7.08
CA ARG A 530 -1.00 30.54 -6.11
C ARG A 530 -1.93 30.81 -4.94
N ARG A 531 -1.90 32.02 -4.39
CA ARG A 531 -2.75 32.39 -3.25
C ARG A 531 -4.24 32.40 -3.59
N GLU A 532 -4.61 32.87 -4.77
CA GLU A 532 -6.02 33.09 -5.14
C GLU A 532 -6.65 31.91 -5.88
N LEU A 533 -5.91 31.22 -6.75
CA LEU A 533 -6.47 30.20 -7.63
C LEU A 533 -6.39 28.80 -7.04
N ILE A 534 -5.37 28.44 -6.25
CA ILE A 534 -5.20 27.05 -5.77
C ILE A 534 -6.42 26.61 -4.96
N ASP A 535 -6.78 27.40 -3.95
CA ASP A 535 -7.93 27.10 -3.10
C ASP A 535 -9.23 27.09 -3.93
N ALA A 536 -9.43 28.08 -4.82
CA ALA A 536 -10.62 28.19 -5.67
C ALA A 536 -10.79 26.96 -6.59
N TYR A 537 -9.71 26.51 -7.25
CA TYR A 537 -9.76 25.32 -8.10
C TYR A 537 -10.02 24.04 -7.30
N LEU A 538 -9.39 23.90 -6.13
CA LEU A 538 -9.56 22.72 -5.28
C LEU A 538 -10.96 22.64 -4.68
N ASP A 539 -11.55 23.77 -4.31
CA ASP A 539 -12.92 23.86 -3.80
C ASP A 539 -13.93 23.61 -4.91
N ALA A 540 -13.82 24.30 -6.06
CA ALA A 540 -14.68 24.12 -7.22
C ALA A 540 -14.71 22.67 -7.70
N TRP A 541 -13.52 22.05 -7.80
CA TRP A 541 -13.38 20.65 -8.17
C TRP A 541 -14.01 19.72 -7.13
N THR A 542 -13.79 19.96 -5.84
CA THR A 542 -14.37 19.13 -4.76
C THR A 542 -15.89 19.19 -4.77
N ILE A 543 -16.45 20.41 -4.78
CA ILE A 543 -17.90 20.64 -4.71
C ILE A 543 -18.58 20.05 -5.94
N SER A 544 -18.06 20.33 -7.13
CA SER A 544 -18.64 19.82 -8.38
C SER A 544 -18.52 18.30 -8.48
N SER A 545 -17.40 17.71 -8.05
CA SER A 545 -17.23 16.24 -8.05
C SER A 545 -18.24 15.57 -7.12
N LEU A 546 -18.44 16.12 -5.92
CA LEU A 546 -19.43 15.62 -4.96
C LEU A 546 -20.86 15.76 -5.48
N ARG A 547 -21.19 16.92 -6.09
CA ARG A 547 -22.52 17.21 -6.63
C ARG A 547 -22.92 16.28 -7.78
N HIS A 548 -22.01 16.03 -8.72
CA HIS A 548 -22.32 15.30 -9.96
C HIS A 548 -21.96 13.82 -9.92
N PHE A 549 -20.87 13.45 -9.25
CA PHE A 549 -20.31 12.08 -9.24
C PHE A 549 -20.28 11.46 -7.84
N SER A 550 -20.69 12.20 -6.81
CA SER A 550 -20.58 11.80 -5.41
C SER A 550 -19.13 11.43 -5.05
N ILE A 551 -18.83 10.14 -4.90
CA ILE A 551 -17.50 9.65 -4.49
C ILE A 551 -16.61 9.20 -5.65
N LYS A 552 -17.13 9.23 -6.89
CA LYS A 552 -16.49 8.60 -8.06
C LYS A 552 -15.49 9.53 -8.76
N ALA A 553 -14.53 10.06 -8.00
CA ALA A 553 -13.43 10.87 -8.52
C ALA A 553 -12.07 10.30 -8.09
N ILE A 554 -11.13 10.21 -9.05
CA ILE A 554 -9.75 9.80 -8.84
C ILE A 554 -8.87 11.04 -8.89
N SER A 555 -8.18 11.34 -7.80
CA SER A 555 -7.15 12.38 -7.72
C SER A 555 -5.81 11.82 -8.17
N CYS A 556 -5.26 12.34 -9.26
CA CYS A 556 -3.99 11.90 -9.84
C CYS A 556 -2.98 13.05 -9.88
N MET A 557 -1.69 12.73 -9.73
CA MET A 557 -0.58 13.69 -9.68
C MET A 557 -0.82 14.83 -8.67
N SER A 558 -1.27 14.48 -7.47
CA SER A 558 -1.79 15.40 -6.46
C SER A 558 -1.03 15.34 -5.13
N GLN A 559 0.16 14.71 -5.08
CA GLN A 559 0.95 14.58 -3.85
C GLN A 559 1.77 15.82 -3.51
N THR A 560 1.26 17.00 -3.88
CA THR A 560 1.79 18.29 -3.43
C THR A 560 1.30 18.56 -2.01
N PRO A 561 2.16 19.03 -1.07
CA PRO A 561 1.76 19.27 0.31
C PRO A 561 0.48 20.08 0.45
N GLN A 562 0.34 21.20 -0.26
CA GLN A 562 -0.89 22.01 -0.21
C GLN A 562 -2.15 21.19 -0.52
N ILE A 563 -2.14 20.37 -1.57
CA ILE A 563 -3.28 19.53 -1.95
C ILE A 563 -3.51 18.42 -0.91
N MET A 564 -2.44 17.76 -0.45
CA MET A 564 -2.54 16.67 0.52
C MET A 564 -3.15 17.13 1.86
N PHE A 565 -2.74 18.29 2.36
CA PHE A 565 -3.26 18.83 3.61
C PHE A 565 -4.62 19.52 3.43
N TYR A 566 -4.79 20.32 2.37
CA TYR A 566 -6.04 21.07 2.15
C TYR A 566 -7.18 20.16 1.68
N ASN A 567 -6.94 19.38 0.63
CA ASN A 567 -7.96 18.56 0.01
C ASN A 567 -8.04 17.16 0.66
N GLN A 568 -6.90 16.51 0.86
CA GLN A 568 -6.92 15.07 1.16
C GLN A 568 -6.93 14.77 2.66
N MET A 569 -6.63 15.70 3.55
CA MET A 569 -6.59 15.45 5.00
C MET A 569 -7.95 15.54 5.73
N PRO A 570 -8.86 16.46 5.38
CA PRO A 570 -10.12 16.60 6.11
C PRO A 570 -11.04 15.38 5.95
N ARG A 571 -11.53 14.86 7.08
CA ARG A 571 -12.40 13.67 7.17
C ARG A 571 -13.90 13.98 7.23
N HIS A 572 -14.29 15.24 7.04
CA HIS A 572 -15.69 15.63 6.95
C HIS A 572 -16.32 15.29 5.59
N ARG A 573 -15.58 14.70 4.65
CA ARG A 573 -16.08 14.29 3.33
C ARG A 573 -15.84 12.79 3.10
N PRO A 574 -16.52 12.16 2.13
CA PRO A 574 -16.17 10.80 1.71
C PRO A 574 -14.72 10.70 1.26
N ALA A 575 -14.10 9.53 1.44
CA ALA A 575 -12.73 9.29 0.99
C ALA A 575 -12.68 9.26 -0.54
N ILE A 576 -11.69 9.95 -1.12
CA ILE A 576 -11.46 9.96 -2.57
C ILE A 576 -10.38 8.97 -2.95
N LEU A 577 -10.45 8.43 -4.16
CA LEU A 577 -9.35 7.64 -4.73
C LEU A 577 -8.19 8.58 -5.02
N CYS A 578 -6.97 8.22 -4.61
CA CYS A 578 -5.79 9.05 -4.84
C CYS A 578 -4.61 8.18 -5.28
N ARG A 579 -4.02 8.53 -6.43
CA ARG A 579 -2.81 7.85 -6.93
C ARG A 579 -1.67 8.00 -5.94
N ASN A 580 -1.10 6.88 -5.54
CA ASN A 580 -0.16 6.79 -4.43
C ASN A 580 1.32 6.79 -4.89
N SER A 581 1.59 6.67 -6.20
CA SER A 581 2.93 6.75 -6.79
C SER A 581 2.92 7.23 -8.25
N ASP A 582 4.12 7.36 -8.82
CA ASP A 582 4.33 7.50 -10.27
C ASP A 582 3.74 6.34 -11.08
N ASP A 583 3.69 6.53 -12.40
CA ASP A 583 3.06 5.61 -13.33
C ASP A 583 3.75 4.24 -13.41
N PHE A 584 2.95 3.23 -13.73
CA PHE A 584 3.42 1.91 -14.12
C PHE A 584 4.01 1.93 -15.54
N PHE A 585 5.32 1.69 -15.63
CA PHE A 585 6.05 1.61 -16.90
C PHE A 585 6.35 0.14 -17.27
N PRO A 586 5.54 -0.50 -18.15
CA PRO A 586 5.74 -1.91 -18.52
C PRO A 586 7.11 -2.20 -19.13
N GLU A 587 7.65 -1.25 -19.91
CA GLU A 587 8.90 -1.42 -20.66
C GLU A 587 10.17 -1.21 -19.83
N ILE A 588 10.06 -0.83 -18.54
CA ILE A 588 11.21 -0.53 -17.68
C ILE A 588 11.28 -1.54 -16.52
N PRO A 589 12.06 -2.63 -16.65
CA PRO A 589 12.12 -3.68 -15.62
C PRO A 589 12.49 -3.19 -14.21
N ALA A 590 13.40 -2.20 -14.12
CA ALA A 590 13.83 -1.61 -12.85
C ALA A 590 12.72 -0.82 -12.14
N SER A 591 11.68 -0.39 -12.88
CA SER A 591 10.56 0.38 -12.32
C SER A 591 9.63 -0.49 -11.47
N HIS A 592 9.50 -1.80 -11.75
CA HIS A 592 8.51 -2.65 -11.07
C HIS A 592 8.76 -2.80 -9.56
N PRO A 593 9.98 -3.19 -9.11
CA PRO A 593 10.24 -3.32 -7.68
C PRO A 593 10.21 -1.95 -6.99
N TRP A 594 10.70 -0.91 -7.67
CA TRP A 594 10.66 0.47 -7.19
C TRP A 594 9.23 1.00 -6.99
N HIS A 595 8.32 0.69 -7.92
CA HIS A 595 6.92 1.07 -7.88
C HIS A 595 6.22 0.52 -6.65
N VAL A 596 6.33 -0.79 -6.41
CA VAL A 596 5.72 -1.45 -5.25
C VAL A 596 6.36 -0.97 -3.94
N TRP A 597 7.68 -0.79 -3.92
CA TRP A 597 8.41 -0.24 -2.78
C TRP A 597 7.93 1.17 -2.40
N THR A 598 7.85 2.06 -3.39
CA THR A 598 7.43 3.45 -3.23
C THR A 598 5.99 3.52 -2.71
N ASN A 599 5.08 2.72 -3.29
CA ASN A 599 3.70 2.67 -2.84
C ASN A 599 3.58 2.23 -1.38
N ALA A 600 4.25 1.14 -0.99
CA ALA A 600 4.21 0.61 0.37
C ALA A 600 4.71 1.62 1.42
N HIS A 601 5.72 2.44 1.08
CA HIS A 601 6.26 3.47 1.96
C HIS A 601 5.42 4.74 1.97
N ASN A 602 4.91 5.19 0.81
CA ASN A 602 4.00 6.33 0.75
C ASN A 602 2.73 6.06 1.55
N SER A 603 2.28 4.79 1.62
CA SER A 603 1.17 4.34 2.47
C SER A 603 1.37 4.57 3.96
N LEU A 604 2.60 4.74 4.45
CA LEU A 604 2.85 5.17 5.84
C LEU A 604 2.25 6.56 6.11
N PHE A 605 2.27 7.45 5.13
CA PHE A 605 1.69 8.79 5.21
C PHE A 605 0.24 8.83 4.72
N THR A 606 -0.03 8.26 3.55
CA THR A 606 -1.34 8.38 2.89
C THR A 606 -2.47 7.66 3.63
N GLN A 607 -2.18 6.65 4.47
CA GLN A 607 -3.17 6.01 5.35
C GLN A 607 -3.85 6.99 6.34
N HIS A 608 -3.18 8.10 6.69
CA HIS A 608 -3.71 9.07 7.65
C HIS A 608 -4.55 10.17 7.00
N LEU A 609 -4.45 10.29 5.67
CA LEU A 609 -5.31 11.14 4.86
C LEU A 609 -6.68 10.48 4.69
N ASN A 610 -7.65 11.25 4.22
CA ASN A 610 -9.00 10.82 3.89
C ASN A 610 -9.08 10.35 2.42
N ILE A 611 -8.23 9.39 2.07
CA ILE A 611 -8.12 8.85 0.71
C ILE A 611 -8.07 7.33 0.71
N LEU A 612 -8.41 6.74 -0.42
CA LEU A 612 -8.15 5.34 -0.74
C LEU A 612 -6.95 5.29 -1.70
N PRO A 613 -5.78 4.80 -1.26
CA PRO A 613 -4.58 4.77 -2.10
C PRO A 613 -4.75 3.87 -3.32
N ASP A 614 -4.56 4.45 -4.50
CA ASP A 614 -4.54 3.77 -5.79
C ASP A 614 -3.09 3.51 -6.22
N TRP A 615 -2.72 2.23 -6.31
CA TRP A 615 -1.37 1.76 -6.65
C TRP A 615 -1.13 1.67 -8.17
N ASP A 616 -2.00 2.29 -8.95
CA ASP A 616 -1.98 2.35 -10.41
C ASP A 616 -2.29 1.03 -11.11
N MET A 617 -2.68 1.17 -12.37
CA MET A 617 -2.94 0.08 -13.30
C MET A 617 -1.70 -0.80 -13.55
N PHE A 618 -1.93 -2.03 -14.01
CA PHE A 618 -0.86 -2.95 -14.41
C PHE A 618 -1.32 -3.91 -15.51
N GLN A 619 -0.37 -4.62 -16.10
CA GLN A 619 -0.62 -5.66 -17.11
C GLN A 619 -0.54 -7.05 -16.48
N THR A 620 -1.55 -7.88 -16.74
CA THR A 620 -1.63 -9.29 -16.31
C THR A 620 -0.72 -10.19 -17.13
N VAL A 621 -0.37 -9.80 -18.36
CA VAL A 621 0.62 -10.50 -19.19
C VAL A 621 1.96 -9.76 -19.14
N HIS A 622 2.75 -10.05 -18.10
CA HIS A 622 4.09 -9.48 -17.94
C HIS A 622 4.96 -10.36 -17.02
N ASN A 623 6.29 -10.25 -17.10
CA ASN A 623 7.22 -10.98 -16.22
C ASN A 623 7.06 -10.67 -14.72
N TYR A 624 6.41 -9.54 -14.39
CA TYR A 624 6.11 -9.11 -13.03
C TYR A 624 4.59 -9.07 -12.76
N SER A 625 3.77 -9.75 -13.57
CA SER A 625 2.31 -9.67 -13.45
C SER A 625 1.82 -10.15 -12.09
N GLY A 626 2.25 -11.34 -11.65
CA GLY A 626 1.94 -11.88 -10.32
C GLY A 626 2.42 -10.98 -9.18
N PHE A 627 3.61 -10.39 -9.33
CA PHE A 627 4.19 -9.46 -8.36
C PHE A 627 3.33 -8.19 -8.19
N HIS A 628 2.88 -7.60 -9.29
CA HIS A 628 1.98 -6.44 -9.26
C HIS A 628 0.57 -6.81 -8.77
N ALA A 629 0.02 -7.93 -9.23
CA ALA A 629 -1.28 -8.43 -8.80
C ALA A 629 -1.36 -8.63 -7.29
N ALA A 630 -0.36 -9.33 -6.71
CA ALA A 630 -0.27 -9.54 -5.27
C ALA A 630 -0.18 -8.21 -4.52
N ALA A 631 0.68 -7.29 -4.97
CA ALA A 631 0.82 -5.96 -4.38
C ALA A 631 -0.50 -5.17 -4.35
N ARG A 632 -1.28 -5.17 -5.44
CA ARG A 632 -2.60 -4.50 -5.48
C ARG A 632 -3.61 -5.19 -4.57
N CYS A 633 -3.61 -6.52 -4.50
CA CYS A 633 -4.51 -7.25 -3.59
C CYS A 633 -4.23 -6.90 -2.12
N VAL A 634 -2.97 -6.85 -1.69
CA VAL A 634 -2.64 -6.48 -0.29
C VAL A 634 -2.75 -4.99 0.00
N SER A 635 -2.73 -4.13 -1.03
CA SER A 635 -2.78 -2.66 -0.86
C SER A 635 -4.04 -2.14 -0.17
N GLY A 636 -5.16 -2.85 -0.28
CA GLY A 636 -6.44 -2.34 0.19
C GLY A 636 -7.06 -1.24 -0.68
N GLY A 637 -6.50 -0.97 -1.87
CA GLY A 637 -7.01 -0.05 -2.89
C GLY A 637 -7.75 -0.73 -4.06
N PRO A 638 -8.10 0.02 -5.12
CA PRO A 638 -8.70 -0.52 -6.34
C PRO A 638 -7.70 -1.33 -7.17
N ILE A 639 -8.22 -2.14 -8.11
CA ILE A 639 -7.41 -2.89 -9.08
C ILE A 639 -7.85 -2.52 -10.50
N TYR A 640 -6.93 -1.93 -11.25
CA TYR A 640 -7.10 -1.60 -12.66
C TYR A 640 -6.16 -2.44 -13.53
N ILE A 641 -6.70 -3.09 -14.54
CA ILE A 641 -5.92 -3.76 -15.59
C ILE A 641 -5.81 -2.86 -16.84
N THR A 642 -4.70 -2.95 -17.55
CA THR A 642 -4.45 -2.20 -18.80
C THR A 642 -3.80 -3.10 -19.84
N ASP A 643 -4.33 -4.32 -19.93
CA ASP A 643 -3.87 -5.35 -20.84
C ASP A 643 -4.13 -4.99 -22.30
N VAL A 644 -3.20 -5.37 -23.17
CA VAL A 644 -3.39 -5.25 -24.62
C VAL A 644 -4.58 -6.14 -25.03
N PRO A 645 -5.56 -5.64 -25.80
CA PRO A 645 -6.74 -6.42 -26.14
C PRO A 645 -6.42 -7.78 -26.77
N GLY A 646 -6.91 -8.85 -26.13
CA GLY A 646 -6.66 -10.24 -26.53
C GLY A 646 -5.46 -10.92 -25.85
N GLN A 647 -4.73 -10.21 -24.98
CA GLN A 647 -3.63 -10.77 -24.19
C GLN A 647 -3.97 -10.67 -22.69
N TYR A 648 -4.50 -11.74 -22.12
CA TYR A 648 -4.94 -11.76 -20.73
C TYR A 648 -4.45 -13.02 -20.02
N ASP A 649 -4.05 -12.87 -18.75
CA ASP A 649 -3.83 -14.01 -17.85
C ASP A 649 -5.10 -14.25 -17.02
N LEU A 650 -5.96 -15.15 -17.51
CA LEU A 650 -7.24 -15.46 -16.86
C LEU A 650 -7.07 -16.10 -15.48
N ASP A 651 -6.02 -16.90 -15.28
CA ASP A 651 -5.76 -17.56 -14.01
C ASP A 651 -5.35 -16.53 -12.95
N LEU A 652 -4.53 -15.54 -13.33
CA LEU A 652 -4.18 -14.44 -12.45
C LEU A 652 -5.38 -13.55 -12.13
N ILE A 653 -6.22 -13.20 -13.11
CA ILE A 653 -7.44 -12.41 -12.89
C ILE A 653 -8.38 -13.13 -11.91
N LYS A 654 -8.56 -14.45 -12.07
CA LYS A 654 -9.36 -15.27 -11.16
C LYS A 654 -8.79 -15.33 -9.75
N GLN A 655 -7.49 -15.16 -9.53
CA GLN A 655 -6.92 -15.11 -8.18
C GLN A 655 -7.22 -13.79 -7.46
N MET A 656 -7.40 -12.69 -8.20
CA MET A 656 -7.69 -11.37 -7.62
C MET A 656 -9.19 -11.08 -7.46
N THR A 657 -10.02 -11.77 -8.24
CA THR A 657 -11.45 -11.46 -8.40
C THR A 657 -12.36 -12.64 -8.12
N GLY A 658 -13.64 -12.38 -7.87
CA GLY A 658 -14.67 -13.41 -7.78
C GLY A 658 -16.04 -12.92 -8.30
N PRO A 659 -16.85 -13.81 -8.89
CA PRO A 659 -18.19 -13.46 -9.33
C PRO A 659 -19.13 -13.33 -8.12
N THR A 660 -20.00 -12.34 -8.15
CA THR A 660 -21.09 -12.16 -7.19
C THR A 660 -22.33 -12.93 -7.63
N ILE A 661 -23.30 -13.12 -6.73
CA ILE A 661 -24.58 -13.79 -7.07
C ILE A 661 -25.41 -13.04 -8.12
N ARG A 662 -25.08 -11.76 -8.39
CA ARG A 662 -25.68 -10.95 -9.45
C ARG A 662 -24.88 -10.96 -10.77
N GLY A 663 -23.87 -11.83 -10.88
CA GLY A 663 -23.07 -12.00 -12.10
C GLY A 663 -22.02 -10.92 -12.34
N LYS A 664 -21.72 -10.08 -11.35
CA LYS A 664 -20.67 -9.06 -11.41
C LYS A 664 -19.34 -9.58 -10.86
N THR A 665 -18.24 -8.97 -11.25
CA THR A 665 -16.89 -9.29 -10.73
C THR A 665 -16.48 -8.30 -9.65
N VAL A 666 -16.09 -8.81 -8.48
CA VAL A 666 -15.56 -7.99 -7.36
C VAL A 666 -14.13 -8.37 -7.01
N ILE A 667 -13.40 -7.41 -6.45
CA ILE A 667 -12.04 -7.60 -5.93
C ILE A 667 -12.03 -7.85 -4.41
N PHE A 668 -10.99 -8.52 -3.94
CA PHE A 668 -10.84 -8.89 -2.52
C PHE A 668 -10.02 -7.87 -1.73
N ARG A 669 -10.57 -6.68 -1.53
CA ARG A 669 -9.89 -5.56 -0.85
C ARG A 669 -9.87 -5.72 0.69
N PRO A 670 -8.68 -5.76 1.35
CA PRO A 670 -8.57 -5.69 2.81
C PRO A 670 -9.21 -4.42 3.40
N SER A 671 -9.59 -4.46 4.67
CA SER A 671 -10.25 -3.33 5.35
C SER A 671 -9.27 -2.21 5.69
N VAL A 672 -8.03 -2.58 6.01
CA VAL A 672 -6.94 -1.67 6.33
C VAL A 672 -5.97 -1.64 5.16
N VAL A 673 -5.57 -0.43 4.75
CA VAL A 673 -4.61 -0.18 3.67
C VAL A 673 -3.28 -0.88 3.97
N GLY A 674 -2.72 -1.53 2.96
CA GLY A 674 -1.41 -2.19 3.02
C GLY A 674 -0.27 -1.17 3.08
N LYS A 675 0.68 -1.39 3.97
CA LYS A 675 1.86 -0.53 4.16
C LYS A 675 3.09 -1.35 4.52
N THR A 676 4.28 -0.78 4.33
CA THR A 676 5.51 -1.43 4.82
C THR A 676 5.48 -1.55 6.35
N ILE A 677 5.95 -2.68 6.88
CA ILE A 677 6.13 -2.87 8.33
C ILE A 677 7.52 -2.43 8.82
N ASP A 678 8.47 -2.28 7.89
CA ASP A 678 9.87 -1.97 8.16
C ASP A 678 10.22 -0.57 7.58
N PRO A 679 9.85 0.54 8.26
CA PRO A 679 9.96 1.88 7.68
C PRO A 679 11.40 2.35 7.44
N TYR A 680 12.38 1.77 8.14
CA TYR A 680 13.79 2.18 8.06
C TYR A 680 14.66 1.28 7.18
N THR A 681 14.11 0.18 6.65
CA THR A 681 14.83 -0.66 5.70
C THR A 681 14.91 0.09 4.38
N GLY A 682 16.11 0.33 3.86
CA GLY A 682 16.31 1.00 2.58
C GLY A 682 16.09 0.06 1.40
N TYR A 683 15.87 0.64 0.20
CA TYR A 683 15.76 -0.12 -1.05
C TYR A 683 17.02 -0.97 -1.35
N ASP A 684 18.17 -0.52 -0.85
CA ASP A 684 19.49 -1.14 -1.09
C ASP A 684 20.01 -1.98 0.10
N ASP A 685 19.19 -2.20 1.12
CA ASP A 685 19.57 -2.97 2.31
C ASP A 685 19.44 -4.50 2.12
N ASP A 686 19.18 -4.98 0.89
CA ASP A 686 19.07 -6.40 0.51
C ASP A 686 18.07 -7.19 1.38
N GLY A 687 16.95 -6.56 1.76
CA GLY A 687 15.85 -7.18 2.49
C GLY A 687 14.61 -7.44 1.63
N LEU A 688 13.77 -8.39 2.06
CA LEU A 688 12.44 -8.60 1.50
C LEU A 688 11.51 -7.45 1.92
N LEU A 689 10.79 -6.88 0.95
CA LEU A 689 9.74 -5.91 1.23
C LEU A 689 8.53 -6.64 1.81
N LYS A 690 8.11 -6.22 3.00
CA LYS A 690 6.99 -6.80 3.74
C LYS A 690 5.86 -5.77 3.83
N ILE A 691 4.73 -6.09 3.24
CA ILE A 691 3.55 -5.23 3.18
C ILE A 691 2.48 -5.84 4.07
N GLY A 692 2.26 -5.22 5.23
CA GLY A 692 1.25 -5.64 6.19
C GLY A 692 -0.11 -4.99 5.89
N SER A 693 -1.17 -5.79 5.91
CA SER A 693 -2.55 -5.33 5.88
C SER A 693 -3.42 -6.15 6.83
N TYR A 694 -4.67 -5.72 7.02
CA TYR A 694 -5.59 -6.36 7.96
C TYR A 694 -7.02 -6.28 7.44
N HIS A 695 -7.79 -7.35 7.60
CA HIS A 695 -9.19 -7.39 7.20
C HIS A 695 -10.12 -7.78 8.35
N GLY A 696 -11.26 -7.10 8.47
CA GLY A 696 -12.27 -7.37 9.51
C GLY A 696 -12.15 -6.47 10.74
N ALA A 697 -12.90 -6.81 11.80
CA ALA A 697 -12.93 -6.05 13.04
C ALA A 697 -11.62 -6.16 13.83
N ALA A 698 -11.32 -5.18 14.69
CA ALA A 698 -10.17 -5.26 15.58
C ALA A 698 -10.24 -6.54 16.45
N VAL A 699 -9.09 -7.14 16.76
CA VAL A 699 -8.94 -8.39 17.54
C VAL A 699 -9.36 -9.67 16.81
N THR A 700 -10.52 -9.71 16.16
CA THR A 700 -11.08 -10.92 15.53
C THR A 700 -10.83 -11.04 14.03
N GLY A 701 -10.34 -9.97 13.41
CA GLY A 701 -9.99 -9.94 12.00
C GLY A 701 -8.73 -10.74 11.67
N THR A 702 -8.37 -10.70 10.39
CA THR A 702 -7.32 -11.53 9.80
C THR A 702 -6.15 -10.66 9.32
N PRO A 703 -4.98 -10.77 9.95
CA PRO A 703 -3.73 -10.20 9.46
C PRO A 703 -3.29 -10.84 8.13
N ILE A 704 -2.86 -10.01 7.18
CA ILE A 704 -2.34 -10.41 5.87
C ILE A 704 -0.96 -9.78 5.69
N LEU A 705 0.00 -10.55 5.17
CA LEU A 705 1.37 -10.12 4.91
C LEU A 705 1.76 -10.50 3.48
N GLY A 706 1.92 -9.51 2.62
CA GLY A 706 2.56 -9.69 1.31
C GLY A 706 4.07 -9.55 1.44
N VAL A 707 4.83 -10.51 0.92
CA VAL A 707 6.29 -10.51 0.94
C VAL A 707 6.81 -10.50 -0.50
N PHE A 708 7.70 -9.55 -0.80
CA PHE A 708 8.16 -9.26 -2.16
C PHE A 708 9.68 -9.16 -2.20
N ASN A 709 10.29 -9.87 -3.14
CA ASN A 709 11.72 -9.71 -3.38
C ASN A 709 11.98 -8.55 -4.34
N ILE A 710 12.42 -7.42 -3.77
CA ILE A 710 12.80 -6.22 -4.52
C ILE A 710 14.28 -6.17 -4.89
N SER A 711 15.09 -7.11 -4.38
CA SER A 711 16.52 -7.17 -4.62
C SER A 711 16.85 -7.83 -5.96
N ALA A 712 18.09 -7.65 -6.41
CA ALA A 712 18.60 -8.29 -7.62
C ALA A 712 19.09 -9.73 -7.40
N ARG A 713 18.87 -10.32 -6.22
CA ARG A 713 19.30 -11.68 -5.84
C ARG A 713 18.18 -12.45 -5.17
N ALA A 714 18.28 -13.79 -5.10
CA ALA A 714 17.38 -14.56 -4.25
C ALA A 714 17.65 -14.27 -2.78
N LEU A 715 16.59 -14.15 -1.97
CA LEU A 715 16.69 -13.85 -0.54
C LEU A 715 15.87 -14.84 0.26
N THR A 716 16.43 -15.25 1.39
CA THR A 716 15.77 -16.08 2.40
C THR A 716 15.73 -15.31 3.71
N GLU A 717 14.55 -15.11 4.28
CA GLU A 717 14.38 -14.46 5.59
C GLU A 717 13.52 -15.31 6.52
N ILE A 718 13.81 -15.19 7.83
CA ILE A 718 12.96 -15.74 8.88
C ILE A 718 12.08 -14.61 9.42
N ILE A 719 10.77 -14.76 9.28
CA ILE A 719 9.76 -13.75 9.58
C ILE A 719 8.93 -14.22 10.79
N PRO A 720 9.11 -13.64 11.99
CA PRO A 720 8.29 -13.97 13.16
C PRO A 720 6.88 -13.43 13.04
N LEU A 721 5.90 -14.27 13.39
CA LEU A 721 4.48 -13.91 13.37
C LEU A 721 4.18 -12.64 14.18
N ALA A 722 4.71 -12.53 15.41
CA ALA A 722 4.43 -11.42 16.33
C ALA A 722 4.99 -10.06 15.84
N ALA A 723 6.12 -10.10 15.12
CA ALA A 723 6.82 -8.89 14.68
C ALA A 723 6.30 -8.39 13.33
N ALA A 724 5.89 -9.30 12.44
CA ALA A 724 5.56 -8.95 11.06
C ALA A 724 4.07 -8.78 10.76
N PHE A 725 3.19 -9.51 11.46
CA PHE A 725 1.77 -9.48 11.15
C PHE A 725 1.04 -8.45 12.01
N SER A 726 0.51 -7.42 11.36
CA SER A 726 -0.26 -6.36 12.02
C SER A 726 -1.56 -6.92 12.61
N GLY A 727 -1.77 -6.78 13.92
CA GLY A 727 -2.99 -7.24 14.59
C GLY A 727 -2.91 -8.63 15.22
N VAL A 728 -1.75 -9.30 15.21
CA VAL A 728 -1.52 -10.54 15.96
C VAL A 728 -1.47 -10.27 17.47
N LEU A 729 -2.15 -11.10 18.25
CA LEU A 729 -2.23 -11.00 19.70
C LEU A 729 -1.56 -12.20 20.39
N HIS A 730 -0.85 -11.91 21.50
CA HIS A 730 -0.14 -12.94 22.27
C HIS A 730 -1.07 -13.94 22.97
N SER A 731 -2.31 -13.54 23.25
CA SER A 731 -3.32 -14.38 23.88
C SER A 731 -4.00 -15.36 22.92
N MET A 732 -3.83 -15.19 21.60
CA MET A 732 -4.49 -15.99 20.58
C MET A 732 -3.53 -16.96 19.91
N ARG A 733 -4.10 -17.99 19.27
CA ARG A 733 -3.36 -18.89 18.39
C ARG A 733 -3.78 -18.66 16.95
N TYR A 734 -2.85 -18.90 16.04
CA TYR A 734 -3.03 -18.66 14.62
C TYR A 734 -2.61 -19.88 13.81
N VAL A 735 -3.17 -20.00 12.61
CA VAL A 735 -2.59 -20.78 11.52
C VAL A 735 -2.22 -19.83 10.41
N VAL A 736 -1.04 -20.00 9.82
CA VAL A 736 -0.60 -19.21 8.67
C VAL A 736 -0.76 -20.03 7.41
N ARG A 737 -1.42 -19.48 6.39
CA ARG A 737 -1.53 -20.08 5.06
C ARG A 737 -0.69 -19.29 4.06
N ALA A 738 0.06 -20.00 3.22
CA ALA A 738 0.72 -19.41 2.05
C ALA A 738 -0.19 -19.48 0.83
N HIS A 739 -0.29 -18.39 0.07
CA HIS A 739 -1.09 -18.37 -1.16
C HIS A 739 -0.45 -19.20 -2.27
N SER A 740 0.87 -19.09 -2.45
CA SER A 740 1.60 -19.75 -3.54
C SER A 740 1.50 -21.28 -3.52
N SER A 741 1.53 -21.89 -2.33
CA SER A 741 1.58 -23.35 -2.15
C SER A 741 0.30 -23.96 -1.60
N GLY A 742 -0.65 -23.14 -1.14
CA GLY A 742 -1.86 -23.58 -0.45
C GLY A 742 -1.66 -24.18 0.95
N LYS A 743 -0.40 -24.42 1.36
CA LYS A 743 -0.04 -25.06 2.63
C LYS A 743 -0.38 -24.19 3.84
N VAL A 744 -0.76 -24.85 4.92
CA VAL A 744 -1.15 -24.23 6.21
C VAL A 744 -0.17 -24.68 7.30
N SER A 745 0.19 -23.77 8.21
CA SER A 745 1.03 -24.09 9.36
C SER A 745 0.25 -24.89 10.41
N LYS A 746 0.98 -25.54 11.31
CA LYS A 746 0.38 -26.03 12.56
C LYS A 746 -0.14 -24.84 13.40
N PRO A 747 -1.07 -25.06 14.34
CA PRO A 747 -1.49 -24.05 15.31
C PRO A 747 -0.29 -23.51 16.10
N VAL A 748 0.03 -22.23 15.91
CA VAL A 748 1.16 -21.56 16.56
C VAL A 748 0.68 -20.47 17.51
N SER A 749 1.40 -20.32 18.62
CA SER A 749 1.30 -19.17 19.52
C SER A 749 2.47 -18.24 19.26
N SER A 750 2.25 -16.93 19.34
CA SER A 750 3.23 -15.89 18.99
C SER A 750 4.53 -15.92 19.82
N ALA A 751 4.56 -16.65 20.94
CA ALA A 751 5.73 -16.78 21.81
C ALA A 751 6.70 -17.92 21.42
N SER A 752 6.33 -18.80 20.50
CA SER A 752 7.16 -19.96 20.10
C SER A 752 8.06 -19.64 18.90
N VAL A 753 9.27 -20.19 18.85
CA VAL A 753 10.16 -20.09 17.66
C VAL A 753 9.50 -20.69 16.41
N ALA A 754 8.69 -21.74 16.58
CA ALA A 754 7.92 -22.36 15.50
C ALA A 754 6.87 -21.43 14.87
N SER A 755 6.54 -20.30 15.54
CA SER A 755 5.70 -19.24 14.98
C SER A 755 6.40 -18.37 13.94
N SER A 756 7.70 -18.58 13.71
CA SER A 756 8.43 -17.90 12.64
C SER A 756 8.31 -18.64 11.33
N LEU A 757 8.17 -17.89 10.24
CA LEU A 757 8.07 -18.42 8.88
C LEU A 757 9.43 -18.28 8.19
N THR A 758 9.93 -19.34 7.57
CA THR A 758 11.09 -19.23 6.67
C THR A 758 10.57 -19.01 5.26
N VAL A 759 10.85 -17.83 4.72
CA VAL A 759 10.41 -17.39 3.40
C VAL A 759 11.62 -17.25 2.50
N SER A 760 11.59 -17.90 1.35
CA SER A 760 12.64 -17.82 0.33
C SER A 760 12.01 -17.45 -1.00
N LEU A 761 12.50 -16.36 -1.58
CA LEU A 761 11.96 -15.80 -2.81
C LEU A 761 13.11 -15.57 -3.79
N ASP A 762 12.96 -16.11 -4.98
CA ASP A 762 13.82 -15.78 -6.12
C ASP A 762 13.64 -14.32 -6.54
N VAL A 763 14.51 -13.84 -7.44
CA VAL A 763 14.37 -12.50 -8.02
C VAL A 763 12.98 -12.39 -8.66
N ARG A 764 12.26 -11.29 -8.37
CA ARG A 764 10.85 -11.07 -8.77
C ARG A 764 9.83 -11.96 -8.07
N GLY A 765 10.26 -12.81 -7.13
CA GLY A 765 9.39 -13.65 -6.33
C GLY A 765 8.51 -12.85 -5.39
N TYR A 766 7.32 -13.36 -5.14
CA TYR A 766 6.37 -12.83 -4.17
C TYR A 766 5.59 -13.97 -3.52
N ASP A 767 5.06 -13.72 -2.33
CA ASP A 767 4.07 -14.60 -1.71
C ASP A 767 3.16 -13.79 -0.79
N ILE A 768 1.98 -14.32 -0.49
CA ILE A 768 1.05 -13.73 0.47
C ILE A 768 0.80 -14.75 1.57
N PHE A 769 1.09 -14.34 2.80
CA PHE A 769 0.82 -15.11 3.99
C PHE A 769 -0.36 -14.50 4.72
N THR A 770 -1.33 -15.34 5.09
CA THR A 770 -2.49 -14.90 5.87
C THR A 770 -2.52 -15.65 7.19
N ALA A 771 -2.55 -14.91 8.29
CA ALA A 771 -2.58 -15.46 9.64
C ALA A 771 -4.03 -15.49 10.15
N TYR A 772 -4.63 -16.66 10.17
CA TYR A 772 -6.02 -16.82 10.58
C TYR A 772 -6.14 -17.09 12.08
N PRO A 773 -6.94 -16.31 12.83
CA PRO A 773 -7.17 -16.57 14.25
C PRO A 773 -7.93 -17.89 14.44
N LEU A 774 -7.52 -18.67 15.45
CA LEU A 774 -8.15 -19.95 15.77
C LEU A 774 -9.20 -19.82 16.87
N SER A 775 -10.35 -20.44 16.64
CA SER A 775 -11.36 -20.71 17.66
C SER A 775 -11.15 -22.11 18.21
N GLY A 776 -11.09 -22.24 19.54
CA GLY A 776 -10.86 -23.53 20.20
C GLY A 776 -12.14 -24.06 20.84
N PHE A 777 -12.47 -25.31 20.57
CA PHE A 777 -13.59 -26.04 21.15
C PHE A 777 -13.04 -27.26 21.89
N ASP A 778 -13.52 -27.49 23.11
CA ASP A 778 -13.14 -28.66 23.90
C ASP A 778 -14.15 -29.77 23.60
N SER A 779 -13.67 -30.89 23.05
CA SER A 779 -14.44 -32.12 22.81
C SER A 779 -14.06 -33.18 23.84
N GLU A 780 -15.05 -33.95 24.27
CA GLU A 780 -14.86 -35.03 25.26
C GLU A 780 -14.04 -36.19 24.68
N THR A 781 -14.18 -36.45 23.38
CA THR A 781 -13.58 -37.61 22.71
C THR A 781 -12.28 -37.30 21.98
N LYS A 782 -12.18 -36.13 21.33
CA LYS A 782 -11.07 -35.74 20.44
C LYS A 782 -10.15 -34.66 21.04
N GLY A 783 -10.44 -34.25 22.28
CA GLY A 783 -9.72 -33.21 23.00
C GLY A 783 -9.98 -31.83 22.38
N LYS A 784 -8.96 -30.97 22.35
CA LYS A 784 -9.13 -29.60 21.86
C LYS A 784 -9.09 -29.52 20.34
N VAL A 785 -10.22 -29.15 19.73
CA VAL A 785 -10.37 -28.94 18.28
C VAL A 785 -10.22 -27.46 17.98
N TRP A 786 -9.31 -27.14 17.05
CA TRP A 786 -9.11 -25.76 16.58
C TRP A 786 -9.70 -25.57 15.20
N THR A 787 -10.44 -24.49 15.02
CA THR A 787 -11.13 -24.19 13.77
C THR A 787 -10.85 -22.76 13.32
N SER A 788 -10.89 -22.51 12.02
CA SER A 788 -10.80 -21.16 11.48
C SER A 788 -11.39 -21.03 10.08
N ASN A 789 -12.01 -19.89 9.82
CA ASN A 789 -12.58 -19.54 8.52
C ASN A 789 -11.48 -18.95 7.62
N LEU A 790 -11.13 -19.64 6.54
CA LEU A 790 -10.07 -19.21 5.63
C LEU A 790 -10.56 -18.25 4.53
N GLY A 791 -11.88 -18.08 4.41
CA GLY A 791 -12.51 -17.33 3.32
C GLY A 791 -12.47 -18.09 2.01
N LEU A 792 -12.28 -17.38 0.89
CA LEU A 792 -12.17 -18.02 -0.42
C LEU A 792 -10.74 -18.48 -0.70
N VAL A 793 -10.52 -19.79 -0.78
CA VAL A 793 -9.21 -20.36 -1.12
C VAL A 793 -8.92 -20.21 -2.62
N GLY A 794 -7.63 -20.17 -2.97
CA GLY A 794 -7.18 -19.88 -4.34
C GLY A 794 -7.24 -18.39 -4.71
N LYS A 795 -7.72 -17.52 -3.82
CA LYS A 795 -7.69 -16.06 -3.98
C LYS A 795 -6.54 -15.45 -3.18
N MET A 796 -5.85 -14.47 -3.76
CA MET A 796 -4.67 -13.80 -3.15
C MET A 796 -4.97 -13.22 -1.76
N THR A 797 -6.15 -12.62 -1.61
CA THR A 797 -6.65 -12.03 -0.34
C THR A 797 -8.02 -12.61 0.01
N GLY A 798 -8.16 -13.93 -0.06
CA GLY A 798 -9.42 -14.66 0.16
C GLY A 798 -10.15 -14.36 1.47
N ALA A 799 -9.42 -13.98 2.53
CA ALA A 799 -10.01 -13.54 3.80
C ALA A 799 -10.89 -12.30 3.63
N ALA A 800 -10.59 -11.43 2.67
CA ALA A 800 -11.37 -10.23 2.37
C ALA A 800 -12.69 -10.50 1.64
N ALA A 801 -13.03 -11.78 1.39
CA ALA A 801 -14.34 -12.20 0.94
C ALA A 801 -15.37 -12.32 2.09
N ILE A 802 -14.89 -12.44 3.34
CA ILE A 802 -15.71 -12.65 4.53
C ILE A 802 -16.30 -11.32 4.99
N LEU A 803 -17.62 -11.21 4.97
CA LEU A 803 -18.33 -10.04 5.51
C LEU A 803 -18.63 -10.21 7.00
N ASN A 804 -19.04 -11.42 7.38
CA ASN A 804 -19.30 -11.80 8.76
C ASN A 804 -19.04 -13.29 8.95
N SER A 805 -18.58 -13.68 10.13
CA SER A 805 -18.32 -15.07 10.49
C SER A 805 -18.55 -15.25 11.99
N ASP A 806 -19.35 -16.24 12.36
CA ASP A 806 -19.63 -16.57 13.75
C ASP A 806 -19.54 -18.09 13.95
N PHE A 807 -18.82 -18.50 15.00
CA PHE A 807 -18.71 -19.89 15.41
C PHE A 807 -19.44 -20.10 16.73
N MET A 808 -20.34 -21.08 16.75
CA MET A 808 -21.14 -21.44 17.93
C MET A 808 -21.00 -22.93 18.23
N LEU A 809 -20.70 -23.26 19.49
CA LEU A 809 -20.87 -24.63 19.98
C LEU A 809 -22.34 -24.82 20.36
N ARG A 810 -23.00 -25.75 19.69
CA ARG A 810 -24.39 -26.11 19.98
C ARG A 810 -24.46 -27.06 21.19
N HIS A 811 -25.63 -27.13 21.80
CA HIS A 811 -25.88 -28.01 22.93
C HIS A 811 -25.76 -29.50 22.62
N ASP A 812 -25.86 -29.88 21.34
CA ASP A 812 -25.75 -31.24 20.82
C ASP A 812 -24.30 -31.66 20.49
N GLY A 813 -23.30 -30.91 20.99
CA GLY A 813 -21.88 -31.22 20.75
C GLY A 813 -21.40 -30.93 19.32
N LYS A 814 -22.20 -30.25 18.49
CA LYS A 814 -21.82 -29.85 17.12
C LYS A 814 -21.36 -28.40 17.08
N VAL A 815 -20.38 -28.12 16.23
CA VAL A 815 -19.92 -26.76 15.95
C VAL A 815 -20.66 -26.25 14.72
N GLU A 816 -21.27 -25.08 14.84
CA GLU A 816 -21.95 -24.37 13.76
C GLU A 816 -21.15 -23.13 13.38
N LEU A 817 -20.77 -23.04 12.11
CA LEU A 817 -20.18 -21.87 11.49
C LEU A 817 -21.23 -21.21 10.59
N LYS A 818 -21.60 -19.98 10.92
CA LYS A 818 -22.40 -19.10 10.05
C LYS A 818 -21.48 -18.07 9.41
N THR A 819 -21.41 -18.06 8.09
CA THR A 819 -20.56 -17.13 7.33
C THR A 819 -21.35 -16.44 6.23
N ARG A 820 -21.03 -15.16 6.01
CA ARG A 820 -21.55 -14.36 4.90
C ARG A 820 -20.40 -13.94 4.00
N LEU A 821 -20.52 -14.26 2.72
CA LEU A 821 -19.50 -13.99 1.72
C LEU A 821 -20.00 -13.01 0.66
N LYS A 822 -19.10 -12.18 0.15
CA LYS A 822 -19.42 -11.20 -0.90
C LYS A 822 -19.38 -11.77 -2.33
N ALA A 823 -18.74 -12.92 -2.52
CA ALA A 823 -18.51 -13.52 -3.83
C ALA A 823 -18.60 -15.05 -3.75
N LEU A 824 -18.85 -15.66 -4.90
CA LEU A 824 -18.81 -17.09 -5.14
C LEU A 824 -17.37 -17.55 -5.39
N GLY A 825 -17.09 -18.80 -5.04
CA GLY A 825 -15.81 -19.45 -5.21
C GLY A 825 -15.68 -20.65 -4.27
N VAL A 826 -14.45 -21.15 -4.12
CA VAL A 826 -14.18 -22.26 -3.19
C VAL A 826 -13.92 -21.70 -1.79
N PHE A 827 -14.77 -22.04 -0.83
CA PHE A 827 -14.63 -21.66 0.56
C PHE A 827 -13.76 -22.66 1.32
N GLY A 828 -12.81 -22.16 2.10
CA GLY A 828 -11.91 -22.96 2.92
C GLY A 828 -12.24 -22.89 4.41
N LEU A 829 -12.33 -24.06 5.05
CA LEU A 829 -12.48 -24.19 6.51
C LEU A 829 -11.33 -25.03 7.07
N TYR A 830 -10.56 -24.46 7.98
CA TYR A 830 -9.53 -25.20 8.70
C TYR A 830 -10.14 -25.89 9.92
N ILE A 831 -9.88 -27.20 10.06
CA ILE A 831 -10.25 -28.00 11.24
C ILE A 831 -9.07 -28.89 11.61
N SER A 832 -8.49 -28.70 12.81
CA SER A 832 -7.26 -29.41 13.21
C SER A 832 -7.39 -30.94 13.24
N LYS A 833 -8.62 -31.45 13.41
CA LYS A 833 -8.95 -32.87 13.49
C LYS A 833 -9.76 -33.38 12.28
N LEU A 834 -9.71 -32.66 11.16
CA LEU A 834 -10.40 -33.04 9.92
C LEU A 834 -10.10 -34.48 9.45
N PRO A 835 -8.86 -35.00 9.54
CA PRO A 835 -8.56 -36.38 9.12
C PRO A 835 -9.29 -37.47 9.93
N GLU A 836 -9.85 -37.11 11.09
CA GLU A 836 -10.64 -38.00 11.96
C GLU A 836 -12.15 -37.85 11.72
N LEU A 837 -12.56 -37.12 10.68
CA LEU A 837 -13.96 -36.85 10.30
C LEU A 837 -14.21 -37.26 8.85
N THR A 838 -15.46 -37.62 8.55
CA THR A 838 -15.92 -37.99 7.22
C THR A 838 -16.98 -37.02 6.71
N ILE A 839 -16.90 -36.65 5.44
CA ILE A 839 -17.81 -35.64 4.85
C ILE A 839 -19.28 -36.12 4.90
N GLU A 840 -19.52 -37.42 4.73
CA GLU A 840 -20.86 -38.01 4.64
C GLU A 840 -21.59 -38.05 6.00
N ASP A 841 -20.87 -38.38 7.08
CA ASP A 841 -21.49 -38.60 8.39
C ASP A 841 -21.39 -37.38 9.32
N ASP A 842 -20.31 -36.60 9.20
CA ASP A 842 -19.97 -35.58 10.20
C ASP A 842 -20.33 -34.15 9.79
N PHE A 843 -20.63 -33.88 8.51
CA PHE A 843 -20.82 -32.53 7.99
C PHE A 843 -22.22 -32.31 7.42
N LEU A 844 -22.79 -31.15 7.74
CA LEU A 844 -23.99 -30.62 7.09
C LEU A 844 -23.67 -29.20 6.61
N VAL A 845 -23.66 -29.00 5.30
CA VAL A 845 -23.45 -27.69 4.69
C VAL A 845 -24.73 -27.23 4.01
N THR A 846 -25.11 -25.98 4.28
CA THR A 846 -26.27 -25.35 3.66
C THR A 846 -25.91 -23.98 3.10
N ILE A 847 -26.48 -23.65 1.95
CA ILE A 847 -26.50 -22.29 1.39
C ILE A 847 -27.95 -21.83 1.41
N GLN A 848 -28.23 -20.67 2.01
CA GLN A 848 -29.61 -20.15 2.17
C GLN A 848 -30.59 -21.21 2.75
N ASN A 849 -30.15 -21.97 3.75
CA ASN A 849 -30.90 -23.06 4.39
C ASN A 849 -31.21 -24.27 3.48
N SER A 850 -30.63 -24.34 2.29
CA SER A 850 -30.75 -25.50 1.39
C SER A 850 -29.47 -26.32 1.44
N VAL A 851 -29.60 -27.64 1.63
CA VAL A 851 -28.45 -28.56 1.69
C VAL A 851 -27.78 -28.62 0.33
N ILE A 852 -26.45 -28.48 0.31
CA ILE A 852 -25.68 -28.53 -0.93
C ILE A 852 -25.36 -29.97 -1.34
N PRO A 853 -25.09 -30.23 -2.64
CA PRO A 853 -24.67 -31.55 -3.08
C PRO A 853 -23.33 -31.97 -2.44
N VAL A 854 -23.22 -33.22 -2.01
CA VAL A 854 -22.01 -33.72 -1.32
C VAL A 854 -20.75 -33.60 -2.20
N HIS A 855 -20.87 -33.77 -3.51
CA HIS A 855 -19.73 -33.68 -4.44
C HIS A 855 -19.16 -32.27 -4.64
N THR A 856 -19.80 -31.24 -4.06
CA THR A 856 -19.24 -29.88 -4.02
C THR A 856 -18.40 -29.63 -2.76
N VAL A 857 -18.29 -30.64 -1.88
CA VAL A 857 -17.44 -30.60 -0.69
C VAL A 857 -16.29 -31.60 -0.87
N SER A 858 -15.07 -31.17 -0.60
CA SER A 858 -13.88 -32.02 -0.74
C SER A 858 -12.80 -31.65 0.27
N LEU A 859 -11.86 -32.57 0.52
CA LEU A 859 -10.65 -32.27 1.27
C LEU A 859 -9.65 -31.57 0.34
N SER A 860 -8.95 -30.56 0.87
CA SER A 860 -7.94 -29.84 0.10
C SER A 860 -6.82 -30.77 -0.35
N LYS A 861 -6.38 -30.63 -1.60
CA LYS A 861 -5.23 -31.37 -2.15
C LYS A 861 -3.92 -30.91 -1.55
N ASP A 862 -3.88 -29.67 -1.04
CA ASP A 862 -2.66 -29.04 -0.55
C ASP A 862 -2.44 -29.26 0.96
N HIS A 863 -3.50 -29.60 1.71
CA HIS A 863 -3.43 -29.81 3.16
C HIS A 863 -4.60 -30.62 3.75
N ASP A 864 -4.30 -31.70 4.49
CA ASP A 864 -5.30 -32.65 5.03
C ASP A 864 -6.29 -32.05 6.06
N CYS A 865 -5.93 -30.93 6.70
CA CYS A 865 -6.77 -30.24 7.68
C CYS A 865 -7.67 -29.12 7.11
N VAL A 866 -7.78 -29.00 5.78
CA VAL A 866 -8.59 -27.97 5.13
C VAL A 866 -9.74 -28.61 4.35
N LEU A 867 -10.97 -28.21 4.69
CA LEU A 867 -12.19 -28.56 3.96
C LEU A 867 -12.46 -27.48 2.91
N GLU A 868 -12.67 -27.89 1.66
CA GLU A 868 -12.99 -27.03 0.53
C GLU A 868 -14.45 -27.23 0.10
N ILE A 869 -15.21 -26.14 0.06
CA ILE A 869 -16.61 -26.12 -0.33
C ILE A 869 -16.76 -25.25 -1.57
N ASP A 870 -17.06 -25.85 -2.72
CA ASP A 870 -17.28 -25.13 -3.98
C ASP A 870 -18.68 -24.51 -4.02
N ILE A 871 -18.76 -23.27 -3.53
CA ILE A 871 -20.01 -22.51 -3.44
C ILE A 871 -20.49 -22.11 -4.83
N GLU A 872 -19.57 -21.84 -5.77
CA GLU A 872 -19.93 -21.43 -7.13
C GLU A 872 -20.64 -22.57 -7.87
N LYS A 873 -20.08 -23.78 -7.81
CA LYS A 873 -20.69 -24.97 -8.40
C LYS A 873 -22.02 -25.33 -7.72
N ALA A 874 -22.07 -25.32 -6.39
CA ALA A 874 -23.30 -25.59 -5.64
C ALA A 874 -24.41 -24.60 -6.00
N TRP A 875 -24.09 -23.30 -6.09
CA TRP A 875 -25.04 -22.25 -6.47
C TRP A 875 -25.63 -22.48 -7.86
N GLN A 876 -24.79 -22.84 -8.84
CA GLN A 876 -25.21 -23.10 -10.22
C GLN A 876 -26.07 -24.36 -10.34
N GLU A 877 -25.66 -25.48 -9.73
CA GLU A 877 -26.39 -26.75 -9.80
C GLU A 877 -27.74 -26.71 -9.08
N MET A 878 -27.83 -25.99 -7.97
CA MET A 878 -29.06 -25.82 -7.20
C MET A 878 -30.01 -24.78 -7.81
N GLY A 879 -29.55 -23.99 -8.80
CA GLY A 879 -30.35 -22.93 -9.42
C GLY A 879 -30.79 -21.84 -8.43
N LEU A 880 -29.96 -21.53 -7.43
CA LEU A 880 -30.30 -20.55 -6.40
C LEU A 880 -30.41 -19.14 -6.96
N HIS A 881 -31.24 -18.31 -6.32
CA HIS A 881 -31.50 -16.94 -6.74
C HIS A 881 -31.06 -15.93 -5.68
N PRO A 882 -30.57 -14.75 -6.09
CA PRO A 882 -30.22 -13.70 -5.15
C PRO A 882 -31.41 -13.27 -4.31
N GLY A 883 -31.21 -13.14 -3.00
CA GLY A 883 -32.17 -12.53 -2.10
C GLY A 883 -32.17 -10.99 -2.19
N TRP A 884 -32.57 -10.34 -1.10
CA TRP A 884 -32.53 -8.87 -1.01
C TRP A 884 -31.08 -8.33 -1.01
N GLY A 885 -30.14 -9.06 -0.38
CA GLY A 885 -28.71 -8.74 -0.38
C GLY A 885 -27.94 -9.26 -1.60
N ASN A 886 -26.67 -8.85 -1.75
CA ASN A 886 -25.71 -9.42 -2.70
C ASN A 886 -24.74 -10.43 -2.03
N GLU A 887 -25.06 -10.87 -0.81
CA GLU A 887 -24.23 -11.77 -0.02
C GLU A 887 -24.72 -13.23 -0.10
N VAL A 888 -23.77 -14.16 0.01
CA VAL A 888 -24.03 -15.59 0.14
C VAL A 888 -23.96 -15.95 1.60
N GLU A 889 -25.10 -16.36 2.17
CA GLU A 889 -25.16 -16.90 3.52
C GLU A 889 -25.00 -18.42 3.47
N MET A 890 -23.96 -18.90 4.17
CA MET A 890 -23.63 -20.31 4.28
C MET A 890 -23.55 -20.71 5.74
N THR A 891 -24.09 -21.88 6.07
CA THR A 891 -23.95 -22.51 7.38
C THR A 891 -23.28 -23.87 7.23
N VAL A 892 -22.19 -24.08 7.96
CA VAL A 892 -21.48 -25.36 8.05
C VAL A 892 -21.65 -25.87 9.48
N VAL A 893 -22.24 -27.05 9.64
CA VAL A 893 -22.35 -27.75 10.93
C VAL A 893 -21.48 -28.99 10.86
N PHE A 894 -20.63 -29.20 11.87
CA PHE A 894 -19.86 -30.44 11.98
C PHE A 894 -19.80 -30.98 13.40
N ALA A 895 -19.82 -32.30 13.53
CA ALA A 895 -19.76 -32.98 14.82
C ALA A 895 -18.32 -33.05 15.34
N ILE A 896 -18.10 -32.58 16.58
CA ILE A 896 -16.82 -32.77 17.29
C ILE A 896 -16.92 -33.89 18.32
N ASP A 897 -18.13 -34.15 18.84
CA ASP A 897 -18.48 -35.33 19.63
C ASP A 897 -19.67 -36.05 18.99
N HIS A 898 -19.66 -37.37 19.04
CA HIS A 898 -20.83 -38.18 18.71
C HIS A 898 -21.60 -38.45 19.99
N GLU A 899 -22.84 -37.96 20.11
CA GLU A 899 -23.76 -38.60 21.06
C GLU A 899 -23.96 -40.04 20.59
N GLU A 900 -23.44 -41.02 21.35
CA GLU A 900 -23.99 -42.36 21.28
C GLU A 900 -25.48 -42.21 21.56
N ALA A 901 -26.31 -42.44 20.56
CA ALA A 901 -27.73 -42.58 20.75
C ALA A 901 -27.93 -43.70 21.79
N GLN A 902 -28.24 -43.31 23.03
CA GLN A 902 -28.74 -44.26 24.01
C GLN A 902 -30.02 -44.83 23.42
N GLU A 903 -29.95 -46.06 22.92
CA GLU A 903 -31.13 -46.88 22.66
C GLU A 903 -31.94 -46.94 23.95
N VAL A 904 -33.09 -46.27 23.98
CA VAL A 904 -34.14 -46.48 24.99
C VAL A 904 -35.48 -46.64 24.28
#